data_AF-A0A239A6I9-F1
#
_entry.id   AF-A0A239A6I9-F1
#
_cell.length_a   1.000
_cell.length_b   1.000
_cell.length_c   1.000
_cell.angle_alpha   90.00
_cell.angle_beta   90.00
_cell.angle_gamma   90.00
#
_symmetry.space_group_name_H-M   'P 1'
#
loop_
_entity.id
_entity.type
_entity.pdbx_description
1 polymer ?
#
loop_
_entity_poly.entity_id
_entity_poly.type
_entity_poly.pdbx_seq_one_letter_code
_entity_poly.pdbx_strand_id
1 'polypeptide(L)'
;MKNFFSWMLAAALGLHNVATTAQTMPAAPPTSLQGQQLKDWLRENWYDNKRVELSYSEARGRMYNFVDNQNGRVVCVYSGYTENTPLDSTNTSPSVVNDINCEHTIPQSWFNEVVRMRSDIHHLFPTYETWNSNRGSDPFADIPDAQTQLWMRNTQSQTTIPTANINEYSEDTNTQFEPREDHKGNLARAAFYFYTMHQNQTFDPGKGTITALADLNTLYQWHLADPVDARERERNRRAAKSQGNFNPYIAYPELVGRAWGFQTLPAFSFATATASVAEGNTGTTTYMATISLSEAATAPLTVEVALDAASSTATAATDFTFTSPQTLTFAAGQTSQTITLTVTVDATPEADETVVLRLQNVSAGGALGATPAHTLTITNDDGPAPTIQFAAATGTIAEGNTGTSTYTVNVTLSGLAPSTAVTIPVTVSTTGTTATTATDYTLTTTSLTFAAGQASQTFPVTLTVVGDTQIEPNETVRLVLGTPTTGGAVLGTLASHVLTITNDDLAPAGPPCTTVFFSEYIEGSTGNTKVLELYNPSPAPISLDGLEIRLYPNGATTPTSTQALTGTIAPGDVYVVANTGVTSTVVQAQTDLQSSVNFFNGDDAIILFDGTDTLDVIGVVGQQPNSGWTVTGGTTVNNTLVRKATVSGGQKRWSLAAADWQALGADVYTNVGRHTSGCVATSTTQTPPLNMGIEVYPNPASGNVQIRLPELRGRHTAIISLYNALGQEVFTTTRTLGANDPATVAVQNVATGLYSVRVTVDGTRYTSRVAVQH
;
A
#
# COMPACT_ATOMS: atom_id res chain seq x y z
N MET A 1 62.63 -34.71 6.81
CA MET A 1 62.76 -33.29 7.22
C MET A 1 61.42 -32.92 7.88
N LYS A 2 61.38 -32.86 9.21
CA LYS A 2 61.43 -31.62 10.03
C LYS A 2 60.20 -30.71 9.85
N ASN A 3 59.29 -30.76 10.84
CA ASN A 3 58.72 -29.63 11.62
C ASN A 3 57.91 -28.52 10.90
N PHE A 4 56.90 -27.82 11.46
CA PHE A 4 56.04 -27.92 12.67
C PHE A 4 54.85 -26.91 12.50
N PHE A 5 53.69 -27.15 13.13
CA PHE A 5 52.61 -26.24 13.61
C PHE A 5 52.33 -24.81 13.04
N SER A 6 51.01 -24.52 12.85
CA SER A 6 50.17 -23.40 13.39
C SER A 6 50.81 -22.12 13.99
N TRP A 7 50.24 -20.90 13.96
CA TRP A 7 48.82 -20.42 13.81
C TRP A 7 48.75 -18.88 13.55
N MET A 8 47.54 -18.33 13.29
CA MET A 8 47.12 -16.89 13.22
C MET A 8 47.74 -16.01 12.10
N LEU A 9 46.99 -15.19 11.34
CA LEU A 9 45.93 -14.24 11.73
C LEU A 9 44.90 -14.03 10.60
N ALA A 10 43.65 -13.72 10.93
CA ALA A 10 42.59 -13.36 9.97
C ALA A 10 42.40 -11.83 9.88
N ALA A 11 42.14 -11.29 8.69
CA ALA A 11 41.57 -9.96 8.49
C ALA A 11 40.76 -9.90 7.18
N ALA A 12 39.54 -9.40 7.30
CA ALA A 12 38.44 -9.44 6.33
C ALA A 12 38.69 -8.77 4.97
N LEU A 13 37.94 -9.26 3.96
CA LEU A 13 37.17 -8.41 3.03
C LEU A 13 36.11 -9.27 2.29
N GLY A 14 35.07 -9.66 3.02
CA GLY A 14 33.88 -10.27 2.42
C GLY A 14 32.93 -9.18 1.90
N LEU A 15 32.99 -8.90 0.60
CA LEU A 15 32.05 -8.01 -0.08
C LEU A 15 30.63 -8.58 0.00
N HIS A 16 29.85 -8.12 0.98
CA HIS A 16 28.41 -8.34 1.01
C HIS A 16 27.76 -7.39 0.01
N ASN A 17 27.11 -7.96 -1.01
CA ASN A 17 26.17 -7.21 -1.84
C ASN A 17 24.99 -6.80 -0.96
N VAL A 18 24.95 -5.53 -0.54
CA VAL A 18 23.72 -4.92 -0.01
C VAL A 18 22.83 -4.58 -1.20
N ALA A 19 22.24 -5.61 -1.80
CA ALA A 19 21.00 -5.42 -2.52
C ALA A 19 19.96 -4.96 -1.50
N THR A 20 19.29 -3.83 -1.78
CA THR A 20 18.13 -3.37 -1.01
C THR A 20 16.93 -4.25 -1.33
N THR A 21 16.99 -5.52 -0.90
CA THR A 21 15.83 -6.40 -0.92
C THR A 21 14.73 -5.77 -0.10
N ALA A 22 13.55 -5.59 -0.70
CA ALA A 22 12.33 -5.44 0.07
C ALA A 22 12.27 -6.57 1.10
N GLN A 23 11.90 -6.28 2.34
CA GLN A 23 11.86 -7.28 3.39
C GLN A 23 10.81 -8.36 3.07
N THR A 24 11.30 -9.48 2.58
CA THR A 24 10.51 -10.70 2.45
C THR A 24 10.26 -11.26 3.85
N MET A 25 9.02 -11.63 4.14
CA MET A 25 8.67 -12.32 5.38
C MET A 25 9.55 -13.58 5.54
N PRO A 26 10.20 -13.81 6.70
CA PRO A 26 11.01 -15.01 6.90
C PRO A 26 10.16 -16.29 6.84
N ALA A 27 10.80 -17.42 6.55
CA ALA A 27 10.12 -18.70 6.47
C ALA A 27 9.54 -19.15 7.82
N ALA A 28 8.43 -19.88 7.77
CA ALA A 28 7.82 -20.53 8.93
C ALA A 28 8.80 -21.50 9.63
N PRO A 29 8.74 -21.64 10.97
CA PRO A 29 9.59 -22.59 11.69
C PRO A 29 9.23 -24.05 11.38
N PRO A 30 10.21 -24.98 11.43
CA PRO A 30 9.94 -26.41 11.33
C PRO A 30 8.86 -26.86 12.32
N THR A 31 7.94 -27.72 11.86
CA THR A 31 6.79 -28.19 12.66
C THR A 31 7.19 -29.02 13.88
N SER A 32 8.37 -29.66 13.84
CA SER A 32 8.91 -30.48 14.94
C SER A 32 9.50 -29.69 16.11
N LEU A 33 9.64 -28.36 16.01
CA LEU A 33 10.15 -27.53 17.11
C LEU A 33 9.01 -27.08 18.04
N GLN A 34 9.27 -27.14 19.34
CA GLN A 34 8.37 -26.68 20.40
C GLN A 34 9.14 -26.13 21.61
N GLY A 35 8.43 -25.46 22.50
CA GLY A 35 8.97 -24.93 23.76
C GLY A 35 10.21 -24.06 23.55
N GLN A 36 11.23 -24.29 24.39
CA GLN A 36 12.48 -23.54 24.35
C GLN A 36 13.21 -23.64 23.01
N GLN A 37 13.23 -24.82 22.37
CA GLN A 37 13.90 -25.01 21.07
C GLN A 37 13.27 -24.17 19.95
N LEU A 38 11.94 -24.00 19.97
CA LEU A 38 11.25 -23.13 19.02
C LEU A 38 11.58 -21.64 19.30
N LYS A 39 11.60 -21.22 20.57
CA LYS A 39 11.96 -19.84 20.94
C LYS A 39 13.39 -19.46 20.55
N ASP A 40 14.35 -20.36 20.76
CA ASP A 40 15.74 -20.17 20.31
C ASP A 40 15.84 -20.06 18.78
N TRP A 41 15.18 -20.96 18.04
CA TRP A 41 15.14 -20.90 16.58
C TRP A 41 14.49 -19.61 16.07
N LEU A 42 13.39 -19.16 16.68
CA LEU A 42 12.72 -17.92 16.31
C LEU A 42 13.64 -16.72 16.54
N ARG A 43 14.30 -16.62 17.70
CA ARG A 43 15.28 -15.54 17.97
C ARG A 43 16.37 -15.50 16.90
N GLU A 44 16.97 -16.64 16.57
CA GLU A 44 18.09 -16.72 15.63
C GLU A 44 17.69 -16.41 14.17
N ASN A 45 16.48 -16.79 13.75
CA ASN A 45 16.05 -16.68 12.36
C ASN A 45 15.20 -15.41 12.07
N TRP A 46 14.52 -14.87 13.07
CA TRP A 46 13.62 -13.71 12.92
C TRP A 46 14.14 -12.42 13.54
N TYR A 47 15.14 -12.47 14.44
CA TYR A 47 15.55 -11.30 15.22
C TYR A 47 17.06 -11.03 15.19
N ASP A 48 17.88 -12.02 15.58
CA ASP A 48 19.33 -11.86 15.70
C ASP A 48 19.96 -11.55 14.31
N ASN A 49 20.62 -10.40 14.21
CA ASN A 49 21.17 -9.84 12.98
C ASN A 49 20.13 -9.60 11.85
N LYS A 50 18.83 -9.56 12.17
CA LYS A 50 17.75 -9.22 11.21
C LYS A 50 17.28 -7.77 11.36
N ARG A 51 17.33 -7.23 12.59
CA ARG A 51 16.91 -5.86 12.91
C ARG A 51 18.03 -4.83 12.76
N VAL A 52 17.63 -3.62 12.41
CA VAL A 52 18.42 -2.39 12.57
C VAL A 52 18.18 -1.87 13.99
N GLU A 53 19.24 -1.67 14.76
CA GLU A 53 19.14 -1.04 16.08
C GLU A 53 18.93 0.47 15.92
N LEU A 54 17.78 0.96 16.41
CA LEU A 54 17.41 2.38 16.39
C LEU A 54 17.67 3.00 17.76
N SER A 55 18.02 4.28 17.83
CA SER A 55 17.92 5.00 19.10
C SER A 55 16.47 5.09 19.57
N TYR A 56 16.25 5.30 20.87
CA TYR A 56 14.89 5.39 21.43
C TYR A 56 14.06 6.52 20.79
N SER A 57 14.69 7.67 20.48
CA SER A 57 14.07 8.77 19.74
C SER A 57 13.70 8.41 18.31
N GLU A 58 14.54 7.65 17.59
CA GLU A 58 14.25 7.22 16.21
C GLU A 58 13.12 6.19 16.15
N ALA A 59 13.10 5.22 17.07
CA ALA A 59 12.04 4.23 17.17
C ALA A 59 10.67 4.90 17.37
N ARG A 60 10.57 5.82 18.35
CA ARG A 60 9.35 6.60 18.60
C ARG A 60 8.99 7.53 17.43
N GLY A 61 9.98 8.17 16.81
CA GLY A 61 9.76 9.01 15.63
C GLY A 61 9.18 8.21 14.44
N ARG A 62 9.65 6.99 14.20
CA ARG A 62 9.06 6.09 13.20
C ARG A 62 7.67 5.60 13.63
N MET A 63 7.46 5.39 14.93
CA MET A 63 6.16 4.99 15.49
C MET A 63 5.07 6.02 15.18
N TYR A 64 5.22 7.27 15.65
CA TYR A 64 4.19 8.31 15.54
C TYR A 64 4.02 8.93 14.14
N ASN A 65 5.04 8.88 13.29
CA ASN A 65 4.96 9.46 11.94
C ASN A 65 4.64 8.41 10.85
N PHE A 66 4.72 7.11 11.14
CA PHE A 66 4.54 6.07 10.10
C PHE A 66 3.88 4.78 10.59
N VAL A 67 4.44 4.11 11.61
CA VAL A 67 3.97 2.76 12.00
C VAL A 67 2.53 2.79 12.52
N ASP A 68 2.22 3.76 13.38
CA ASP A 68 0.90 3.96 13.97
C ASP A 68 0.16 5.19 13.43
N ASN A 69 0.76 5.91 12.47
CA ASN A 69 0.13 7.04 11.80
C ASN A 69 -0.73 6.55 10.62
N GLN A 70 -2.03 6.80 10.66
CA GLN A 70 -2.97 6.46 9.62
C GLN A 70 -3.70 7.74 9.20
N ASN A 71 -3.46 8.20 7.97
CA ASN A 71 -4.07 9.41 7.40
C ASN A 71 -3.87 10.67 8.27
N GLY A 72 -2.67 10.85 8.84
CA GLY A 72 -2.35 11.99 9.71
C GLY A 72 -2.92 11.85 11.13
N ARG A 73 -3.29 10.64 11.57
CA ARG A 73 -3.84 10.37 12.92
C ARG A 73 -3.13 9.21 13.61
N VAL A 74 -3.01 9.31 14.93
CA VAL A 74 -2.48 8.25 15.80
C VAL A 74 -3.54 7.92 16.86
N VAL A 75 -3.70 6.64 17.19
CA VAL A 75 -4.69 6.13 18.17
C VAL A 75 -3.98 5.47 19.34
N CYS A 76 -4.39 5.82 20.55
CA CYS A 76 -3.82 5.35 21.82
C CYS A 76 -4.41 4.00 22.28
N VAL A 77 -3.55 3.04 22.62
CA VAL A 77 -3.97 1.63 22.84
C VAL A 77 -4.90 1.43 24.05
N TYR A 78 -4.65 2.11 25.17
CA TYR A 78 -5.43 1.92 26.42
C TYR A 78 -6.73 2.73 26.49
N SER A 79 -7.00 3.64 25.56
CA SER A 79 -8.21 4.48 25.67
C SER A 79 -8.93 4.78 24.37
N GLY A 80 -8.38 4.42 23.22
CA GLY A 80 -8.91 4.82 21.91
C GLY A 80 -8.76 6.33 21.60
N TYR A 81 -8.15 7.11 22.50
CA TYR A 81 -7.87 8.54 22.25
C TYR A 81 -7.13 8.69 20.92
N THR A 82 -7.57 9.64 20.09
CA THR A 82 -7.05 9.83 18.74
C THR A 82 -6.65 11.28 18.55
N GLU A 83 -5.40 11.50 18.13
CA GLU A 83 -4.86 12.84 17.87
C GLU A 83 -4.48 13.00 16.40
N ASN A 84 -4.75 14.19 15.83
CA ASN A 84 -4.23 14.55 14.51
C ASN A 84 -2.72 14.84 14.66
N THR A 85 -1.88 14.03 14.03
CA THR A 85 -0.42 14.11 14.10
C THR A 85 0.12 14.59 12.75
N PRO A 86 0.53 15.87 12.62
CA PRO A 86 1.28 16.32 11.46
C PRO A 86 2.54 15.47 11.27
N LEU A 87 2.88 15.15 10.02
CA LEU A 87 4.03 14.29 9.66
C LEU A 87 5.39 15.01 9.84
N ASP A 88 5.60 15.70 10.97
CA ASP A 88 6.76 16.55 11.26
C ASP A 88 7.10 16.58 12.78
N SER A 89 7.10 15.43 13.48
CA SER A 89 7.45 15.37 14.91
C SER A 89 8.95 15.11 15.17
N THR A 90 9.72 16.12 15.62
CA THR A 90 11.18 16.02 15.95
C THR A 90 11.43 15.65 17.40
N ASN A 91 10.43 15.87 18.24
CA ASN A 91 10.45 15.66 19.66
C ASN A 91 9.28 14.73 19.98
N THR A 92 9.52 13.72 20.81
CA THR A 92 8.55 12.67 21.16
C THR A 92 7.97 12.89 22.56
N SER A 93 8.19 14.06 23.13
CA SER A 93 7.44 14.61 24.27
C SER A 93 5.94 14.72 23.93
N PRO A 94 5.04 14.61 24.92
CA PRO A 94 3.62 14.97 24.79
C PRO A 94 3.36 16.40 24.28
N SER A 95 4.39 17.25 24.21
CA SER A 95 4.34 18.60 23.63
C SER A 95 4.42 18.66 22.10
N VAL A 96 4.27 17.54 21.37
CA VAL A 96 4.36 17.47 19.89
C VAL A 96 3.23 16.64 19.27
N VAL A 97 2.77 15.63 19.98
CA VAL A 97 1.45 15.02 19.81
C VAL A 97 0.75 15.22 21.15
N ASN A 98 -0.28 16.07 21.16
CA ASN A 98 -0.89 16.52 22.41
C ASN A 98 -1.32 15.31 23.23
N ASP A 99 -0.89 15.28 24.48
CA ASP A 99 -1.25 14.28 25.49
C ASP A 99 -0.95 12.81 25.09
N ILE A 100 -0.09 12.56 24.09
CA ILE A 100 0.36 11.20 23.72
C ILE A 100 1.78 10.93 24.23
N ASN A 101 1.93 9.80 24.92
CA ASN A 101 3.20 9.23 25.34
C ASN A 101 3.41 7.84 24.69
N CYS A 102 4.59 7.25 24.92
CA CYS A 102 4.95 5.92 24.42
C CYS A 102 4.76 4.91 25.54
N GLU A 103 3.96 3.91 25.26
CA GLU A 103 3.82 2.72 26.08
C GLU A 103 5.02 1.79 25.85
N HIS A 104 5.49 1.17 26.92
CA HIS A 104 6.35 0.00 26.88
C HIS A 104 5.57 -1.18 27.45
N THR A 105 5.08 -2.10 26.61
CA THR A 105 4.27 -3.23 27.10
C THR A 105 4.96 -3.96 28.25
N ILE A 106 6.27 -4.21 28.12
CA ILE A 106 7.13 -4.62 29.25
C ILE A 106 7.75 -3.36 29.85
N PRO A 107 7.43 -3.00 31.12
CA PRO A 107 7.87 -1.73 31.70
C PRO A 107 9.37 -1.50 31.57
N GLN A 108 9.77 -0.30 31.13
CA GLN A 108 11.17 0.08 30.94
C GLN A 108 12.00 -0.08 32.23
N SER A 109 11.37 0.09 33.39
CA SER A 109 11.98 -0.06 34.73
C SER A 109 12.33 -1.50 35.12
N TRP A 110 11.99 -2.51 34.32
CA TRP A 110 12.22 -3.92 34.64
C TRP A 110 13.51 -4.51 34.04
N PHE A 111 14.26 -3.70 33.30
CA PHE A 111 15.51 -4.10 32.65
C PHE A 111 16.47 -2.92 32.55
N ASN A 112 17.74 -3.21 32.24
CA ASN A 112 18.83 -2.22 32.24
C ASN A 112 18.83 -1.23 31.05
N GLU A 113 17.65 -0.92 30.49
CA GLU A 113 17.41 0.01 29.38
C GLU A 113 18.25 -0.21 28.10
N VAL A 114 18.87 -1.38 27.91
CA VAL A 114 19.65 -1.67 26.69
C VAL A 114 18.81 -1.42 25.45
N VAL A 115 19.41 -0.74 24.46
CA VAL A 115 18.72 -0.24 23.27
C VAL A 115 17.93 -1.35 22.59
N ARG A 116 18.52 -2.56 22.46
CA ARG A 116 17.84 -3.76 21.91
C ARG A 116 16.51 -4.14 22.54
N MET A 117 16.23 -3.75 23.78
CA MET A 117 14.94 -3.94 24.43
C MET A 117 14.14 -2.63 24.43
N ARG A 118 14.77 -1.52 24.84
CA ARG A 118 14.12 -0.22 24.99
C ARG A 118 13.48 0.32 23.70
N SER A 119 14.06 0.04 22.54
CA SER A 119 13.69 0.66 21.26
C SER A 119 13.02 -0.29 20.26
N ASP A 120 12.64 -1.50 20.67
CA ASP A 120 11.99 -2.46 19.78
C ASP A 120 10.51 -2.12 19.56
N ILE A 121 10.16 -1.67 18.35
CA ILE A 121 8.84 -1.15 17.98
C ILE A 121 7.72 -2.20 18.17
N HIS A 122 8.02 -3.50 18.25
CA HIS A 122 7.00 -4.54 18.44
C HIS A 122 6.39 -4.62 19.85
N HIS A 123 6.92 -3.87 20.83
CA HIS A 123 6.25 -3.65 22.14
C HIS A 123 6.06 -2.17 22.51
N LEU A 124 6.48 -1.25 21.64
CA LEU A 124 6.20 0.17 21.79
C LEU A 124 4.85 0.51 21.16
N PHE A 125 4.01 1.29 21.84
CA PHE A 125 2.72 1.73 21.30
C PHE A 125 2.39 3.20 21.68
N PRO A 126 1.56 3.90 20.90
CA PRO A 126 0.98 5.18 21.33
C PRO A 126 0.01 4.96 22.49
N THR A 127 0.06 5.82 23.50
CA THR A 127 -0.87 5.79 24.65
C THR A 127 -1.11 7.21 25.18
N TYR A 128 -2.26 7.45 25.80
CA TYR A 128 -2.56 8.76 26.40
C TYR A 128 -1.74 8.95 27.68
N GLU A 129 -1.13 10.11 27.88
CA GLU A 129 -0.08 10.31 28.89
C GLU A 129 -0.53 10.03 30.33
N THR A 130 -1.78 10.35 30.65
CA THR A 130 -2.37 10.06 31.97
C THR A 130 -2.52 8.57 32.18
N TRP A 131 -3.01 7.82 31.18
CA TRP A 131 -3.26 6.38 31.32
C TRP A 131 -1.96 5.56 31.30
N ASN A 132 -0.93 6.03 30.60
CA ASN A 132 0.43 5.50 30.76
C ASN A 132 0.94 5.68 32.20
N SER A 133 0.72 6.87 32.77
CA SER A 133 1.13 7.18 34.15
C SER A 133 0.35 6.39 35.20
N ASN A 134 -0.94 6.12 34.96
CA ASN A 134 -1.77 5.19 35.75
C ASN A 134 -1.24 3.76 35.67
N ARG A 135 -1.07 3.23 34.45
CA ARG A 135 -0.54 1.86 34.22
C ARG A 135 0.84 1.68 34.85
N GLY A 136 1.69 2.70 34.81
CA GLY A 136 2.99 2.76 35.48
C GLY A 136 3.88 1.57 35.17
N SER A 137 4.02 0.66 36.13
CA SER A 137 4.71 -0.63 35.93
C SER A 137 3.90 -1.81 36.45
N ASP A 138 2.58 -1.69 36.47
CA ASP A 138 1.70 -2.71 37.01
C ASP A 138 1.61 -3.92 36.06
N PRO A 139 1.52 -5.14 36.62
CA PRO A 139 1.28 -6.33 35.84
C PRO A 139 -0.12 -6.28 35.22
N PHE A 140 -0.28 -6.88 34.04
CA PHE A 140 -1.58 -7.03 33.43
C PHE A 140 -2.36 -8.20 34.04
N ALA A 141 -3.68 -8.03 34.13
CA ALA A 141 -4.60 -9.06 34.59
C ALA A 141 -5.96 -8.92 33.90
N ASP A 142 -6.74 -10.01 33.95
CA ASP A 142 -8.18 -10.02 33.68
C ASP A 142 -8.86 -9.68 35.02
N ILE A 143 -9.33 -8.44 35.18
CA ILE A 143 -9.83 -7.84 36.41
C ILE A 143 -11.36 -7.98 36.40
N PRO A 144 -11.98 -8.61 37.41
CA PRO A 144 -13.44 -8.66 37.47
C PRO A 144 -14.01 -7.25 37.69
N ASP A 145 -15.04 -6.84 36.91
CA ASP A 145 -15.62 -5.48 36.89
C ASP A 145 -15.91 -4.89 38.29
N ALA A 146 -16.28 -5.76 39.23
CA ALA A 146 -16.63 -5.41 40.61
C ALA A 146 -15.43 -5.11 41.52
N GLN A 147 -14.21 -5.36 41.04
CA GLN A 147 -12.93 -5.05 41.69
C GLN A 147 -12.26 -3.81 41.08
N THR A 148 -12.63 -3.46 39.84
CA THR A 148 -12.11 -2.31 39.10
C THR A 148 -12.41 -1.00 39.80
N GLN A 149 -11.35 -0.23 40.05
CA GLN A 149 -11.41 1.03 40.80
C GLN A 149 -11.43 2.24 39.86
N LEU A 150 -10.81 2.10 38.68
CA LEU A 150 -10.76 3.14 37.66
C LEU A 150 -10.97 2.53 36.27
N TRP A 151 -11.97 3.07 35.56
CA TRP A 151 -12.29 2.78 34.16
C TRP A 151 -11.83 3.96 33.31
N MET A 152 -11.09 3.73 32.22
CA MET A 152 -10.47 4.78 31.40
C MET A 152 -10.85 4.67 29.92
N ARG A 153 -11.34 5.76 29.31
CA ARG A 153 -11.66 5.82 27.86
C ARG A 153 -11.52 7.25 27.32
N ASN A 154 -10.97 7.38 26.12
CA ASN A 154 -10.48 8.65 25.55
C ASN A 154 -9.60 9.42 26.55
N THR A 155 -10.06 10.59 27.00
CA THR A 155 -9.41 11.45 28.00
C THR A 155 -10.17 11.47 29.34
N GLN A 156 -11.16 10.61 29.52
CA GLN A 156 -12.03 10.56 30.69
C GLN A 156 -11.88 9.26 31.48
N SER A 157 -12.20 9.32 32.77
CA SER A 157 -12.27 8.15 33.64
C SER A 157 -13.47 8.20 34.60
N GLN A 158 -13.83 7.04 35.14
CA GLN A 158 -14.92 6.87 36.10
C GLN A 158 -14.65 5.73 37.08
N THR A 159 -15.30 5.75 38.25
CA THR A 159 -15.12 4.76 39.33
C THR A 159 -16.29 3.77 39.43
N THR A 160 -17.19 3.76 38.44
CA THR A 160 -18.36 2.88 38.36
C THR A 160 -18.36 2.14 37.03
N ILE A 161 -18.84 0.90 37.03
CA ILE A 161 -18.93 0.05 35.84
C ILE A 161 -19.66 0.79 34.68
N PRO A 162 -19.07 0.88 33.47
CA PRO A 162 -19.69 1.50 32.30
C PRO A 162 -21.02 0.84 31.93
N THR A 163 -22.04 1.65 31.65
CA THR A 163 -23.36 1.17 31.23
C THR A 163 -23.47 0.91 29.71
N ALA A 164 -22.46 1.30 28.95
CA ALA A 164 -22.32 1.07 27.51
C ALA A 164 -20.84 1.03 27.14
N ASN A 165 -20.52 0.32 26.05
CA ASN A 165 -19.18 0.25 25.46
C ASN A 165 -18.08 -0.19 26.44
N ILE A 166 -18.40 -1.08 27.39
CA ILE A 166 -17.48 -1.52 28.45
C ILE A 166 -16.14 -2.03 27.88
N ASN A 167 -16.20 -2.81 26.79
CA ASN A 167 -15.05 -3.31 26.03
C ASN A 167 -14.09 -2.23 25.48
N GLU A 168 -14.52 -0.96 25.41
CA GLU A 168 -13.68 0.17 24.98
C GLU A 168 -12.97 0.87 26.14
N TYR A 169 -13.12 0.43 27.38
CA TYR A 169 -12.42 0.96 28.55
C TYR A 169 -11.20 0.10 28.90
N SER A 170 -10.16 0.73 29.45
CA SER A 170 -9.14 0.04 30.25
C SER A 170 -9.52 0.07 31.72
N GLU A 171 -9.06 -0.93 32.49
CA GLU A 171 -9.40 -1.14 33.90
C GLU A 171 -8.14 -1.11 34.78
N ASP A 172 -8.29 -0.64 36.02
CA ASP A 172 -7.18 -0.47 36.96
C ASP A 172 -7.64 -0.65 38.42
N THR A 173 -6.79 -1.29 39.22
CA THR A 173 -6.98 -1.59 40.66
C THR A 173 -5.95 -0.88 41.56
N ASN A 174 -5.11 -0.02 40.99
CA ASN A 174 -3.85 0.54 41.54
C ASN A 174 -2.73 -0.50 41.82
N THR A 175 -2.91 -1.76 41.38
CA THR A 175 -1.87 -2.80 41.48
C THR A 175 -1.85 -3.79 40.29
N GLN A 176 -2.83 -3.69 39.41
CA GLN A 176 -3.03 -4.52 38.22
C GLN A 176 -3.78 -3.67 37.19
N PHE A 177 -3.42 -3.82 35.92
CA PHE A 177 -3.99 -3.06 34.80
C PHE A 177 -4.59 -3.98 33.74
N GLU A 178 -5.65 -3.54 33.07
CA GLU A 178 -6.28 -4.27 31.98
C GLU A 178 -6.37 -3.39 30.72
N PRO A 179 -5.82 -3.83 29.58
CA PRO A 179 -6.01 -3.14 28.32
C PRO A 179 -7.46 -3.32 27.81
N ARG A 180 -7.90 -2.39 26.97
CA ARG A 180 -9.12 -2.53 26.16
C ARG A 180 -9.17 -3.87 25.42
N GLU A 181 -10.37 -4.41 25.23
CA GLU A 181 -10.57 -5.72 24.60
C GLU A 181 -9.94 -5.81 23.20
N ASP A 182 -10.02 -4.73 22.41
CA ASP A 182 -9.43 -4.59 21.07
C ASP A 182 -7.90 -4.39 21.07
N HIS A 183 -7.23 -4.62 22.21
CA HIS A 183 -5.78 -4.61 22.35
C HIS A 183 -5.21 -5.80 23.15
N LYS A 184 -6.05 -6.59 23.83
CA LYS A 184 -5.63 -7.71 24.70
C LYS A 184 -4.72 -8.71 23.98
N GLY A 185 -5.05 -9.07 22.75
CA GLY A 185 -4.29 -10.01 21.93
C GLY A 185 -3.03 -9.40 21.32
N ASN A 186 -3.07 -8.13 20.89
CA ASN A 186 -1.86 -7.40 20.47
C ASN A 186 -0.81 -7.39 21.59
N LEU A 187 -1.25 -7.02 22.80
CA LEU A 187 -0.43 -6.96 24.00
C LEU A 187 0.13 -8.34 24.36
N ALA A 188 -0.70 -9.39 24.29
CA ALA A 188 -0.25 -10.76 24.51
C ALA A 188 0.83 -11.18 23.48
N ARG A 189 0.62 -10.90 22.18
CA ARG A 189 1.59 -11.20 21.11
C ARG A 189 2.88 -10.37 21.24
N ALA A 190 2.80 -9.13 21.73
CA ALA A 190 3.96 -8.32 22.09
C ALA A 190 4.73 -8.90 23.29
N ALA A 191 4.02 -9.38 24.32
CA ALA A 191 4.63 -10.02 25.48
C ALA A 191 5.35 -11.34 25.13
N PHE A 192 4.67 -12.25 24.41
CA PHE A 192 5.27 -13.50 23.94
C PHE A 192 6.47 -13.24 23.02
N TYR A 193 6.38 -12.24 22.15
CA TYR A 193 7.50 -11.77 21.32
C TYR A 193 8.68 -11.31 22.17
N PHE A 194 8.47 -10.37 23.09
CA PHE A 194 9.52 -9.73 23.87
C PHE A 194 10.32 -10.76 24.67
N TYR A 195 9.64 -11.64 25.42
CA TYR A 195 10.32 -12.68 26.19
C TYR A 195 10.91 -13.82 25.33
N THR A 196 10.57 -13.90 24.03
CA THR A 196 11.24 -14.78 23.05
C THR A 196 12.52 -14.14 22.50
N MET A 197 12.46 -12.88 22.06
CA MET A 197 13.58 -12.20 21.39
C MET A 197 14.64 -11.65 22.35
N HIS A 198 14.24 -11.35 23.59
CA HIS A 198 15.12 -10.84 24.63
C HIS A 198 15.35 -11.83 25.78
N GLN A 199 15.13 -13.12 25.54
CA GLN A 199 15.67 -14.17 26.41
C GLN A 199 17.19 -14.02 26.57
N ASN A 200 17.70 -14.43 27.73
CA ASN A 200 19.12 -14.29 28.15
C ASN A 200 19.64 -12.84 28.27
N GLN A 201 18.77 -11.83 28.33
CA GLN A 201 19.16 -10.46 28.70
C GLN A 201 19.10 -10.21 30.21
N THR A 202 19.67 -9.08 30.64
CA THR A 202 19.62 -8.61 32.02
C THR A 202 18.28 -7.97 32.34
N PHE A 203 17.57 -8.57 33.29
CA PHE A 203 16.35 -8.05 33.90
C PHE A 203 16.58 -7.80 35.39
N ASP A 204 15.73 -6.97 35.98
CA ASP A 204 15.62 -6.83 37.43
C ASP A 204 15.17 -8.15 38.09
N PRO A 205 15.52 -8.39 39.37
CA PRO A 205 15.21 -9.64 40.06
C PRO A 205 13.73 -10.03 39.97
N GLY A 206 13.47 -11.19 39.39
CA GLY A 206 12.10 -11.71 39.20
C GLY A 206 11.35 -11.16 37.98
N LYS A 207 11.88 -10.21 37.21
CA LYS A 207 11.20 -9.62 36.04
C LYS A 207 11.54 -10.26 34.69
N GLY A 208 12.56 -11.13 34.65
CA GLY A 208 12.96 -11.89 33.47
C GLY A 208 12.03 -13.06 33.06
N THR A 209 10.93 -13.27 33.78
CA THR A 209 9.91 -14.27 33.47
C THR A 209 8.60 -13.59 33.06
N ILE A 210 7.96 -14.06 31.99
CA ILE A 210 6.69 -13.51 31.49
C ILE A 210 5.57 -13.50 32.54
N THR A 211 5.59 -14.44 33.49
CA THR A 211 4.68 -14.51 34.64
C THR A 211 4.79 -13.34 35.62
N ALA A 212 5.83 -12.51 35.51
CA ALA A 212 5.95 -11.27 36.25
C ALA A 212 5.19 -10.11 35.58
N LEU A 213 4.89 -10.24 34.28
CA LEU A 213 4.09 -9.30 33.50
C LEU A 213 2.61 -9.56 33.65
N ALA A 214 2.18 -10.81 33.57
CA ALA A 214 0.78 -11.23 33.71
C ALA A 214 0.72 -12.75 33.95
N ASP A 215 -0.42 -13.28 34.37
CA ASP A 215 -0.59 -14.74 34.35
C ASP A 215 -0.44 -15.29 32.92
N LEU A 216 0.26 -16.42 32.82
CA LEU A 216 0.63 -17.00 31.54
C LEU A 216 -0.61 -17.52 30.79
N ASN A 217 -1.59 -18.11 31.50
CA ASN A 217 -2.84 -18.53 30.88
C ASN A 217 -3.71 -17.34 30.48
N THR A 218 -3.78 -16.26 31.29
CA THR A 218 -4.46 -15.02 30.91
C THR A 218 -3.96 -14.46 29.57
N LEU A 219 -2.64 -14.31 29.39
CA LEU A 219 -2.07 -13.86 28.11
C LEU A 219 -2.45 -14.80 26.94
N TYR A 220 -2.58 -16.10 27.18
CA TYR A 220 -2.99 -17.04 26.13
C TYR A 220 -4.49 -16.95 25.81
N GLN A 221 -5.36 -16.77 26.81
CA GLN A 221 -6.79 -16.51 26.56
C GLN A 221 -6.99 -15.20 25.80
N TRP A 222 -6.28 -14.14 26.17
CA TRP A 222 -6.27 -12.85 25.45
C TRP A 222 -5.79 -13.00 24.00
N HIS A 223 -4.72 -13.77 23.76
CA HIS A 223 -4.24 -14.09 22.41
C HIS A 223 -5.29 -14.82 21.54
N LEU A 224 -6.13 -15.67 22.14
CA LEU A 224 -7.19 -16.40 21.44
C LEU A 224 -8.48 -15.58 21.26
N ALA A 225 -8.82 -14.73 22.23
CA ALA A 225 -10.03 -13.90 22.22
C ALA A 225 -9.93 -12.71 21.25
N ASP A 226 -8.75 -12.10 21.13
CA ASP A 226 -8.43 -11.03 20.19
C ASP A 226 -7.43 -11.54 19.11
N PRO A 227 -7.91 -12.20 18.04
CA PRO A 227 -7.07 -12.77 17.00
C PRO A 227 -6.45 -11.70 16.08
N VAL A 228 -5.34 -12.04 15.41
CA VAL A 228 -4.62 -11.10 14.52
C VAL A 228 -5.52 -10.53 13.42
N ASP A 229 -5.75 -9.22 13.42
CA ASP A 229 -6.59 -8.52 12.46
C ASP A 229 -5.80 -7.97 11.26
N ALA A 230 -6.42 -7.12 10.43
CA ALA A 230 -5.75 -6.47 9.31
C ALA A 230 -4.81 -5.33 9.76
N ARG A 231 -5.19 -4.59 10.82
CA ARG A 231 -4.44 -3.45 11.33
C ARG A 231 -3.12 -3.88 11.95
N GLU A 232 -3.10 -4.97 12.69
CA GLU A 232 -1.92 -5.55 13.32
C GLU A 232 -0.95 -6.14 12.28
N ARG A 233 -1.45 -6.77 11.22
CA ARG A 233 -0.61 -7.24 10.09
C ARG A 233 0.08 -6.07 9.40
N GLU A 234 -0.66 -4.99 9.13
CA GLU A 234 -0.12 -3.77 8.55
C GLU A 234 0.88 -3.09 9.50
N ARG A 235 0.57 -3.01 10.80
CA ARG A 235 1.52 -2.53 11.82
C ARG A 235 2.81 -3.35 11.82
N ASN A 236 2.72 -4.68 11.79
CA ASN A 236 3.88 -5.58 11.75
C ASN A 236 4.73 -5.35 10.48
N ARG A 237 4.10 -5.12 9.32
CA ARG A 237 4.78 -4.73 8.08
C ARG A 237 5.49 -3.38 8.18
N ARG A 238 4.82 -2.35 8.73
CA ARG A 238 5.40 -1.01 8.92
C ARG A 238 6.50 -1.00 9.96
N ALA A 239 6.35 -1.76 11.04
CA ALA A 239 7.38 -1.97 12.05
C ALA A 239 8.60 -2.68 11.43
N ALA A 240 8.41 -3.76 10.66
CA ALA A 240 9.50 -4.40 9.93
C ALA A 240 10.21 -3.40 8.99
N LYS A 241 9.47 -2.66 8.17
CA LYS A 241 10.02 -1.60 7.28
C LYS A 241 10.81 -0.55 8.08
N SER A 242 10.43 -0.29 9.33
CA SER A 242 11.05 0.69 10.22
C SER A 242 12.28 0.17 10.98
N GLN A 243 12.31 -1.09 11.43
CA GLN A 243 13.37 -1.62 12.30
C GLN A 243 14.01 -2.94 11.85
N GLY A 244 13.68 -3.49 10.68
CA GLY A 244 14.36 -4.64 10.07
C GLY A 244 13.63 -5.99 10.18
N ASN A 245 12.83 -6.21 11.23
CA ASN A 245 12.29 -7.52 11.56
C ASN A 245 10.77 -7.54 11.80
N PHE A 246 10.14 -8.71 11.62
CA PHE A 246 8.73 -8.97 11.94
C PHE A 246 8.58 -9.62 13.32
N ASN A 247 7.40 -9.49 13.92
CA ASN A 247 6.97 -10.34 15.03
C ASN A 247 6.39 -11.67 14.47
N PRO A 248 7.01 -12.84 14.73
CA PRO A 248 6.52 -14.12 14.25
C PRO A 248 5.17 -14.52 14.84
N TYR A 249 4.82 -14.08 16.06
CA TYR A 249 3.51 -14.41 16.68
C TYR A 249 2.34 -13.60 16.09
N ILE A 250 2.63 -12.60 15.24
CA ILE A 250 1.64 -11.92 14.41
C ILE A 250 1.58 -12.58 13.01
N ALA A 251 2.72 -13.00 12.46
CA ALA A 251 2.77 -13.70 11.17
C ALA A 251 2.20 -15.12 11.21
N TYR A 252 2.43 -15.82 12.33
CA TYR A 252 2.09 -17.22 12.59
C TYR A 252 1.57 -17.34 14.05
N PRO A 253 0.30 -17.00 14.32
CA PRO A 253 -0.25 -16.91 15.68
C PRO A 253 -0.16 -18.23 16.47
N GLU A 254 -0.31 -19.36 15.79
CA GLU A 254 -0.27 -20.72 16.36
C GLU A 254 1.08 -21.07 17.02
N LEU A 255 2.14 -20.30 16.72
CA LEU A 255 3.43 -20.46 17.37
C LEU A 255 3.40 -20.10 18.86
N VAL A 256 2.44 -19.30 19.34
CA VAL A 256 2.32 -18.99 20.78
C VAL A 256 2.12 -20.28 21.58
N GLY A 257 1.13 -21.10 21.22
CA GLY A 257 0.87 -22.38 21.88
C GLY A 257 2.11 -23.29 21.87
N ARG A 258 2.68 -23.49 20.67
CA ARG A 258 3.87 -24.34 20.46
C ARG A 258 5.11 -23.87 21.22
N ALA A 259 5.36 -22.56 21.32
CA ALA A 259 6.58 -22.00 21.91
C ALA A 259 6.50 -21.89 23.45
N TRP A 260 5.30 -21.74 23.99
CA TRP A 260 5.07 -21.51 25.42
C TRP A 260 4.51 -22.71 26.18
N GLY A 261 4.24 -23.82 25.48
CA GLY A 261 3.87 -25.09 26.11
C GLY A 261 2.42 -25.15 26.59
N PHE A 262 1.57 -24.27 26.08
CA PHE A 262 0.13 -24.45 26.22
C PHE A 262 -0.28 -25.71 25.48
N GLN A 263 -1.26 -26.41 26.05
CA GLN A 263 -1.83 -27.56 25.38
C GLN A 263 -2.59 -27.06 24.15
N THR A 264 -1.99 -27.24 22.97
CA THR A 264 -2.74 -27.16 21.72
C THR A 264 -3.79 -28.26 21.80
N LEU A 265 -5.06 -27.87 21.81
CA LEU A 265 -6.12 -28.86 21.69
C LEU A 265 -6.13 -29.31 20.23
N PRO A 266 -6.26 -30.63 19.94
CA PRO A 266 -6.52 -31.10 18.59
C PRO A 266 -7.67 -30.31 17.96
N ALA A 267 -7.32 -29.53 16.94
CA ALA A 267 -8.21 -28.54 16.36
C ALA A 267 -8.87 -29.12 15.11
N PHE A 268 -10.20 -29.20 15.11
CA PHE A 268 -11.00 -29.69 14.00
C PHE A 268 -11.04 -28.66 12.88
N SER A 269 -10.79 -29.07 11.65
CA SER A 269 -10.95 -28.23 10.45
C SER A 269 -11.38 -29.07 9.26
N PHE A 270 -12.16 -28.50 8.36
CA PHE A 270 -12.34 -29.10 7.05
C PHE A 270 -11.00 -29.07 6.28
N ALA A 271 -10.71 -30.13 5.53
CA ALA A 271 -9.48 -30.24 4.75
C ALA A 271 -9.35 -29.17 3.64
N THR A 272 -10.49 -28.63 3.18
CA THR A 272 -10.57 -27.45 2.30
C THR A 272 -11.70 -26.53 2.78
N ALA A 273 -11.56 -25.22 2.57
CA ALA A 273 -12.63 -24.25 2.84
C ALA A 273 -13.76 -24.30 1.78
N THR A 274 -13.44 -24.77 0.58
CA THR A 274 -14.38 -24.87 -0.54
C THR A 274 -14.19 -26.16 -1.33
N ALA A 275 -15.22 -26.58 -2.05
CA ALA A 275 -15.19 -27.62 -3.08
C ALA A 275 -16.34 -27.41 -4.07
N SER A 276 -16.36 -28.16 -5.17
CA SER A 276 -17.49 -28.22 -6.08
C SER A 276 -17.81 -29.64 -6.51
N VAL A 277 -19.07 -29.88 -6.89
CA VAL A 277 -19.57 -31.12 -7.50
C VAL A 277 -20.61 -30.74 -8.56
N ALA A 278 -20.59 -31.40 -9.71
CA ALA A 278 -21.68 -31.26 -10.69
C ALA A 278 -22.95 -31.90 -10.14
N GLU A 279 -24.11 -31.31 -10.39
CA GLU A 279 -25.40 -31.87 -10.00
C GLU A 279 -25.61 -33.26 -10.63
N GLY A 280 -25.65 -33.30 -11.96
CA GLY A 280 -25.77 -34.50 -12.79
C GLY A 280 -27.19 -34.71 -13.27
N ASN A 281 -27.43 -34.71 -14.58
CA ASN A 281 -28.81 -34.74 -15.12
C ASN A 281 -29.61 -36.05 -14.87
N THR A 282 -28.99 -37.11 -14.33
CA THR A 282 -29.67 -38.37 -13.96
C THR A 282 -28.91 -39.15 -12.87
N GLY A 283 -29.65 -39.89 -12.02
CA GLY A 283 -29.09 -40.92 -11.15
C GLY A 283 -28.98 -40.52 -9.68
N THR A 284 -27.76 -40.49 -9.13
CA THR A 284 -27.50 -40.09 -7.74
C THR A 284 -26.06 -39.61 -7.62
N THR A 285 -25.87 -38.37 -7.19
CA THR A 285 -24.55 -37.77 -6.99
C THR A 285 -24.24 -37.65 -5.50
N THR A 286 -22.99 -37.94 -5.10
CA THR A 286 -22.57 -37.83 -3.69
C THR A 286 -21.24 -37.10 -3.57
N TYR A 287 -21.17 -36.14 -2.65
CA TYR A 287 -19.96 -35.44 -2.25
C TYR A 287 -19.48 -35.93 -0.87
N MET A 288 -18.17 -35.96 -0.65
CA MET A 288 -17.57 -36.43 0.60
C MET A 288 -16.57 -35.41 1.16
N ALA A 289 -16.90 -34.77 2.29
CA ALA A 289 -16.03 -33.79 2.93
C ALA A 289 -15.13 -34.47 3.98
N THR A 290 -13.84 -34.12 3.98
CA THR A 290 -12.89 -34.60 5.00
C THR A 290 -12.72 -33.56 6.10
N ILE A 291 -12.85 -34.00 7.35
CA ILE A 291 -12.54 -33.22 8.54
C ILE A 291 -11.24 -33.79 9.12
N SER A 292 -10.29 -32.93 9.43
CA SER A 292 -8.99 -33.27 10.02
C SER A 292 -8.80 -32.66 11.40
N LEU A 293 -7.99 -33.32 12.24
CA LEU A 293 -7.41 -32.75 13.45
C LEU A 293 -5.98 -32.24 13.19
N SER A 294 -5.61 -31.13 13.83
CA SER A 294 -4.25 -30.57 13.79
C SER A 294 -3.16 -31.52 14.32
N GLU A 295 -3.52 -32.41 15.23
CA GLU A 295 -2.66 -33.45 15.80
C GLU A 295 -3.51 -34.68 16.18
N ALA A 296 -2.87 -35.84 16.35
CA ALA A 296 -3.60 -37.08 16.63
C ALA A 296 -4.26 -37.03 18.02
N ALA A 297 -5.55 -37.34 18.09
CA ALA A 297 -6.27 -37.36 19.35
C ALA A 297 -5.65 -38.36 20.34
N THR A 298 -5.45 -37.97 21.61
CA THR A 298 -4.89 -38.85 22.65
C THR A 298 -5.95 -39.62 23.44
N ALA A 299 -7.19 -39.15 23.37
CA ALA A 299 -8.43 -39.79 23.84
C ALA A 299 -9.54 -39.50 22.80
N PRO A 300 -10.70 -40.18 22.84
CA PRO A 300 -11.78 -39.90 21.91
C PRO A 300 -12.26 -38.44 21.98
N LEU A 301 -12.32 -37.76 20.84
CA LEU A 301 -12.86 -36.40 20.69
C LEU A 301 -14.03 -36.41 19.70
N THR A 302 -14.98 -35.49 19.86
CA THR A 302 -16.12 -35.31 18.95
C THR A 302 -16.27 -33.88 18.45
N VAL A 303 -16.84 -33.74 17.27
CA VAL A 303 -17.29 -32.48 16.68
C VAL A 303 -18.60 -32.73 15.93
N GLU A 304 -19.52 -31.77 15.92
CA GLU A 304 -20.70 -31.82 15.06
C GLU A 304 -20.44 -31.08 13.76
N VAL A 305 -20.92 -31.64 12.65
CA VAL A 305 -21.05 -30.94 11.38
C VAL A 305 -22.52 -30.59 11.17
N ALA A 306 -22.83 -29.30 11.08
CA ALA A 306 -24.19 -28.79 10.91
C ALA A 306 -24.33 -28.00 9.60
N LEU A 307 -25.51 -28.08 9.00
CA LEU A 307 -25.93 -27.25 7.86
C LEU A 307 -26.24 -25.83 8.34
N ASP A 308 -25.55 -24.84 7.78
CA ASP A 308 -25.93 -23.44 7.88
C ASP A 308 -26.89 -23.09 6.74
N ALA A 309 -28.16 -23.36 6.96
CA ALA A 309 -29.23 -23.11 5.98
C ALA A 309 -29.47 -21.61 5.72
N ALA A 310 -28.98 -20.70 6.57
CA ALA A 310 -29.11 -19.26 6.36
C ALA A 310 -28.01 -18.69 5.44
N SER A 311 -26.85 -19.36 5.39
CA SER A 311 -25.74 -19.03 4.48
C SER A 311 -25.68 -19.89 3.22
N SER A 312 -26.53 -20.93 3.12
CA SER A 312 -26.65 -21.79 1.92
C SER A 312 -27.64 -21.17 0.94
N THR A 313 -27.37 -21.27 -0.36
CA THR A 313 -28.39 -20.96 -1.39
C THR A 313 -29.19 -22.20 -1.77
N ALA A 314 -28.57 -23.37 -1.72
CA ALA A 314 -29.24 -24.64 -1.95
C ALA A 314 -30.21 -24.99 -0.81
N THR A 315 -31.37 -25.52 -1.18
CA THR A 315 -32.47 -25.91 -0.31
C THR A 315 -32.44 -27.41 -0.03
N ALA A 316 -32.34 -27.76 1.25
CA ALA A 316 -32.39 -29.16 1.67
C ALA A 316 -33.73 -29.83 1.27
N ALA A 317 -33.63 -31.05 0.75
CA ALA A 317 -34.69 -31.86 0.13
C ALA A 317 -35.24 -31.37 -1.22
N THR A 318 -34.84 -30.19 -1.70
CA THR A 318 -34.95 -29.85 -3.13
C THR A 318 -33.65 -30.27 -3.81
N ASP A 319 -32.53 -29.66 -3.46
CA ASP A 319 -31.30 -29.68 -4.27
C ASP A 319 -30.22 -30.61 -3.68
N PHE A 320 -30.36 -30.96 -2.38
CA PHE A 320 -29.52 -31.97 -1.73
C PHE A 320 -30.18 -32.59 -0.49
N THR A 321 -29.60 -33.69 0.01
CA THR A 321 -29.94 -34.30 1.30
C THR A 321 -28.69 -34.51 2.17
N PHE A 322 -28.80 -34.08 3.44
CA PHE A 322 -27.77 -34.21 4.46
C PHE A 322 -28.41 -34.33 5.85
N THR A 323 -27.85 -35.16 6.73
CA THR A 323 -28.33 -35.31 8.11
C THR A 323 -27.64 -34.28 9.00
N SER A 324 -28.39 -33.27 9.48
CA SER A 324 -27.84 -32.17 10.27
C SER A 324 -28.47 -32.09 11.67
N PRO A 325 -27.68 -31.96 12.75
CA PRO A 325 -26.22 -32.10 12.80
C PRO A 325 -25.77 -33.58 12.70
N GLN A 326 -24.58 -33.82 12.19
CA GLN A 326 -23.89 -35.11 12.24
C GLN A 326 -22.71 -35.06 13.22
N THR A 327 -22.76 -35.85 14.31
CA THR A 327 -21.64 -35.99 15.24
C THR A 327 -20.56 -36.92 14.65
N LEU A 328 -19.33 -36.43 14.53
CA LEU A 328 -18.14 -37.20 14.22
C LEU A 328 -17.39 -37.55 15.50
N THR A 329 -16.88 -38.78 15.59
CA THR A 329 -16.02 -39.24 16.70
C THR A 329 -14.66 -39.66 16.17
N PHE A 330 -13.59 -39.03 16.67
CA PHE A 330 -12.21 -39.34 16.37
C PHE A 330 -11.65 -40.15 17.54
N ALA A 331 -11.35 -41.42 17.31
CA ALA A 331 -10.71 -42.28 18.30
C ALA A 331 -9.24 -41.89 18.53
N ALA A 332 -8.65 -42.35 19.64
CA ALA A 332 -7.24 -42.10 19.92
C ALA A 332 -6.34 -42.58 18.76
N GLY A 333 -5.43 -41.73 18.30
CA GLY A 333 -4.57 -41.95 17.14
C GLY A 333 -5.17 -41.54 15.79
N GLN A 334 -6.47 -41.20 15.70
CA GLN A 334 -7.08 -40.71 14.45
C GLN A 334 -6.81 -39.21 14.24
N THR A 335 -6.58 -38.84 12.98
CA THR A 335 -6.38 -37.46 12.52
C THR A 335 -7.37 -37.03 11.45
N SER A 336 -8.23 -37.92 10.94
CA SER A 336 -9.27 -37.59 9.96
C SER A 336 -10.52 -38.45 10.08
N GLN A 337 -11.66 -37.88 9.69
CA GLN A 337 -12.97 -38.50 9.48
C GLN A 337 -13.62 -37.87 8.24
N THR A 338 -14.68 -38.49 7.72
CA THR A 338 -15.44 -37.98 6.57
C THR A 338 -16.94 -37.94 6.83
N ILE A 339 -17.62 -36.99 6.19
CA ILE A 339 -19.08 -36.95 6.05
C ILE A 339 -19.46 -37.11 4.57
N THR A 340 -20.70 -37.49 4.31
CA THR A 340 -21.25 -37.62 2.95
C THR A 340 -22.52 -36.78 2.81
N LEU A 341 -22.61 -36.04 1.71
CA LEU A 341 -23.79 -35.29 1.27
C LEU A 341 -24.25 -35.89 -0.07
N THR A 342 -25.56 -36.02 -0.27
CA THR A 342 -26.14 -36.52 -1.53
C THR A 342 -26.82 -35.36 -2.25
N VAL A 343 -26.50 -35.12 -3.51
CA VAL A 343 -27.07 -34.06 -4.34
C VAL A 343 -28.30 -34.62 -5.07
N THR A 344 -29.38 -33.84 -5.13
CA THR A 344 -30.56 -34.15 -5.96
C THR A 344 -30.22 -33.87 -7.42
N VAL A 345 -30.96 -34.46 -8.35
CA VAL A 345 -30.65 -34.43 -9.78
C VAL A 345 -31.92 -34.16 -10.59
N ASP A 346 -31.93 -33.11 -11.42
CA ASP A 346 -32.97 -32.92 -12.44
C ASP A 346 -32.47 -32.55 -13.86
N ALA A 347 -33.14 -31.64 -14.56
CA ALA A 347 -32.93 -31.30 -15.97
C ALA A 347 -33.27 -29.82 -16.27
N THR A 348 -33.22 -28.95 -15.25
CA THR A 348 -33.70 -27.57 -15.27
C THR A 348 -32.54 -26.58 -15.17
N PRO A 349 -32.31 -25.74 -16.20
CA PRO A 349 -31.28 -24.69 -16.15
C PRO A 349 -31.44 -23.72 -14.97
N GLU A 350 -30.63 -23.92 -13.93
CA GLU A 350 -30.60 -23.09 -12.73
C GLU A 350 -29.24 -22.42 -12.49
N ALA A 351 -29.04 -21.83 -11.32
CA ALA A 351 -27.77 -21.20 -10.95
C ALA A 351 -26.91 -22.19 -10.17
N ASP A 352 -25.58 -22.04 -10.21
CA ASP A 352 -24.70 -22.76 -9.28
C ASP A 352 -25.11 -22.43 -7.84
N GLU A 353 -25.44 -23.46 -7.07
CA GLU A 353 -25.92 -23.32 -5.70
C GLU A 353 -24.85 -23.70 -4.67
N THR A 354 -25.07 -23.33 -3.40
CA THR A 354 -24.09 -23.53 -2.33
C THR A 354 -24.71 -24.16 -1.10
N VAL A 355 -24.00 -25.17 -0.55
CA VAL A 355 -24.27 -25.76 0.75
C VAL A 355 -23.14 -25.38 1.70
N VAL A 356 -23.47 -24.66 2.78
CA VAL A 356 -22.52 -24.24 3.82
C VAL A 356 -22.63 -25.17 5.02
N LEU A 357 -21.54 -25.87 5.32
CA LEU A 357 -21.41 -26.73 6.49
C LEU A 357 -20.47 -26.10 7.53
N ARG A 358 -20.83 -26.19 8.81
CA ARG A 358 -20.02 -25.67 9.93
C ARG A 358 -19.69 -26.75 10.94
N LEU A 359 -18.48 -26.65 11.49
CA LEU A 359 -18.05 -27.39 12.65
C LEU A 359 -18.52 -26.67 13.92
N GLN A 360 -19.19 -27.38 14.82
CA GLN A 360 -19.72 -26.86 16.08
C GLN A 360 -19.67 -27.93 17.19
N ASN A 361 -20.05 -27.55 18.42
CA ASN A 361 -20.24 -28.48 19.55
C ASN A 361 -19.06 -29.45 19.77
N VAL A 362 -17.83 -28.91 19.73
CA VAL A 362 -16.59 -29.66 19.96
C VAL A 362 -16.55 -30.18 21.40
N SER A 363 -16.19 -31.45 21.59
CA SER A 363 -16.02 -32.05 22.92
C SER A 363 -14.87 -31.42 23.70
N ALA A 364 -14.99 -31.44 25.03
CA ALA A 364 -13.87 -31.11 25.92
C ALA A 364 -12.58 -31.84 25.52
N GLY A 365 -11.49 -31.09 25.39
CA GLY A 365 -10.19 -31.60 24.91
C GLY A 365 -9.93 -31.41 23.42
N GLY A 366 -10.88 -30.88 22.63
CA GLY A 366 -10.67 -30.42 21.25
C GLY A 366 -10.97 -28.93 21.09
N ALA A 367 -10.60 -28.36 19.93
CA ALA A 367 -10.94 -26.98 19.55
C ALA A 367 -11.45 -26.89 18.11
N LEU A 368 -12.00 -25.74 17.71
CA LEU A 368 -12.14 -25.40 16.29
C LEU A 368 -10.81 -24.84 15.76
N GLY A 369 -10.40 -25.30 14.58
CA GLY A 369 -9.19 -24.83 13.90
C GLY A 369 -9.47 -23.75 12.85
N ALA A 370 -8.47 -23.47 12.03
CA ALA A 370 -8.48 -22.35 11.06
C ALA A 370 -9.56 -22.45 9.96
N THR A 371 -10.10 -23.64 9.69
CA THR A 371 -11.16 -23.86 8.68
C THR A 371 -12.40 -24.49 9.32
N PRO A 372 -13.20 -23.75 10.11
CA PRO A 372 -14.37 -24.26 10.81
C PRO A 372 -15.64 -24.31 9.94
N ALA A 373 -15.58 -23.80 8.70
CA ALA A 373 -16.68 -23.81 7.74
C ALA A 373 -16.20 -24.32 6.38
N HIS A 374 -17.11 -24.94 5.64
CA HIS A 374 -16.88 -25.46 4.29
C HIS A 374 -18.06 -25.11 3.39
N THR A 375 -17.78 -24.56 2.21
CA THR A 375 -18.79 -24.29 1.19
C THR A 375 -18.62 -25.26 0.02
N LEU A 376 -19.60 -26.14 -0.15
CA LEU A 376 -19.72 -26.94 -1.37
C LEU A 376 -20.54 -26.16 -2.39
N THR A 377 -20.02 -25.99 -3.60
CA THR A 377 -20.80 -25.51 -4.75
C THR A 377 -21.37 -26.72 -5.52
N ILE A 378 -22.69 -26.78 -5.66
CA ILE A 378 -23.37 -27.66 -6.62
C ILE A 378 -23.41 -26.90 -7.94
N THR A 379 -22.75 -27.41 -8.98
CA THR A 379 -22.67 -26.73 -10.27
C THR A 379 -23.67 -27.33 -11.26
N ASN A 380 -24.51 -26.48 -11.86
CA ASN A 380 -25.52 -26.85 -12.84
C ASN A 380 -24.87 -27.44 -14.11
N ASP A 381 -25.35 -28.60 -14.57
CA ASP A 381 -24.92 -29.25 -15.83
C ASP A 381 -26.04 -29.40 -16.91
N ASP A 382 -27.17 -28.73 -16.74
CA ASP A 382 -28.29 -28.59 -17.70
C ASP A 382 -28.14 -27.41 -18.68
N GLY A 383 -27.14 -26.56 -18.45
CA GLY A 383 -26.77 -25.46 -19.33
C GLY A 383 -27.26 -24.09 -18.84
N PRO A 384 -26.79 -23.00 -19.47
CA PRO A 384 -26.92 -21.66 -18.91
C PRO A 384 -28.29 -21.04 -19.14
N ALA A 385 -28.86 -20.48 -18.06
CA ALA A 385 -29.97 -19.53 -18.12
C ALA A 385 -29.62 -18.30 -19.00
N PRO A 386 -30.61 -17.63 -19.63
CA PRO A 386 -30.34 -16.43 -20.42
C PRO A 386 -29.79 -15.30 -19.55
N THR A 387 -28.71 -14.67 -20.01
CA THR A 387 -27.97 -13.65 -19.27
C THR A 387 -28.30 -12.24 -19.77
N ILE A 388 -28.44 -11.27 -18.88
CA ILE A 388 -28.46 -9.83 -19.18
C ILE A 388 -27.21 -9.19 -18.61
N GLN A 389 -26.43 -8.51 -19.44
CA GLN A 389 -25.18 -7.87 -18.99
C GLN A 389 -24.76 -6.67 -19.82
N PHE A 390 -23.95 -5.77 -19.24
CA PHE A 390 -23.26 -4.72 -19.97
C PHE A 390 -22.28 -5.32 -21.01
N ALA A 391 -22.02 -4.59 -22.09
CA ALA A 391 -21.07 -4.98 -23.14
C ALA A 391 -19.59 -4.78 -22.73
N ALA A 392 -19.34 -4.04 -21.65
CA ALA A 392 -18.01 -3.80 -21.08
C ALA A 392 -18.09 -3.65 -19.56
N ALA A 393 -17.08 -4.13 -18.83
CA ALA A 393 -16.97 -3.98 -17.38
C ALA A 393 -16.63 -2.55 -16.94
N THR A 394 -15.84 -1.87 -17.76
CA THR A 394 -15.32 -0.53 -17.50
C THR A 394 -15.41 0.33 -18.74
N GLY A 395 -15.47 1.64 -18.51
CA GLY A 395 -15.33 2.68 -19.51
C GLY A 395 -14.44 3.78 -18.97
N THR A 396 -13.85 4.58 -19.85
CA THR A 396 -13.17 5.81 -19.47
C THR A 396 -13.69 6.94 -20.33
N ILE A 397 -13.87 8.11 -19.73
CA ILE A 397 -14.09 9.36 -20.47
C ILE A 397 -13.30 10.45 -19.74
N ALA A 398 -12.68 11.35 -20.49
CA ALA A 398 -12.13 12.56 -19.88
C ALA A 398 -13.29 13.45 -19.43
N GLU A 399 -13.16 14.03 -18.25
CA GLU A 399 -14.06 15.03 -17.70
C GLU A 399 -14.22 16.20 -18.67
N GLY A 400 -13.07 16.75 -19.07
CA GLY A 400 -12.94 17.86 -19.99
C GLY A 400 -13.22 19.19 -19.32
N ASN A 401 -12.52 20.25 -19.71
CA ASN A 401 -12.42 21.43 -18.86
C ASN A 401 -13.70 22.32 -18.77
N THR A 402 -14.71 22.06 -19.60
CA THR A 402 -16.01 22.77 -19.61
C THR A 402 -17.09 21.97 -20.35
N GLY A 403 -18.36 22.13 -19.95
CA GLY A 403 -19.52 21.71 -20.75
C GLY A 403 -20.03 20.34 -20.38
N THR A 404 -20.56 19.57 -21.34
CA THR A 404 -20.99 18.19 -21.10
C THR A 404 -20.61 17.24 -22.24
N SER A 405 -20.26 16.01 -21.87
CA SER A 405 -19.91 14.90 -22.74
C SER A 405 -20.88 13.74 -22.52
N THR A 406 -21.23 12.99 -23.59
CA THR A 406 -22.11 11.82 -23.45
C THR A 406 -21.31 10.53 -23.51
N TYR A 407 -21.46 9.69 -22.49
CA TYR A 407 -20.95 8.33 -22.46
C TYR A 407 -22.08 7.31 -22.68
N THR A 408 -21.82 6.23 -23.42
CA THR A 408 -22.80 5.17 -23.68
C THR A 408 -22.20 3.78 -23.55
N VAL A 409 -22.88 2.90 -22.81
CA VAL A 409 -22.55 1.47 -22.72
C VAL A 409 -23.78 0.64 -23.07
N ASN A 410 -23.62 -0.37 -23.93
CA ASN A 410 -24.73 -1.26 -24.30
C ASN A 410 -24.98 -2.33 -23.22
N VAL A 411 -26.22 -2.78 -23.09
CA VAL A 411 -26.65 -3.94 -22.29
C VAL A 411 -27.33 -4.93 -23.23
N THR A 412 -26.97 -6.22 -23.13
CA THR A 412 -27.43 -7.28 -24.02
C THR A 412 -28.04 -8.43 -23.22
N LEU A 413 -29.21 -8.91 -23.65
CA LEU A 413 -29.75 -10.22 -23.30
C LEU A 413 -29.19 -11.26 -24.29
N SER A 414 -28.75 -12.42 -23.79
CA SER A 414 -28.23 -13.54 -24.59
C SER A 414 -28.47 -14.90 -23.94
N GLY A 415 -28.93 -15.89 -24.69
CA GLY A 415 -29.03 -17.29 -24.24
C GLY A 415 -30.31 -17.98 -24.72
N LEU A 416 -30.85 -18.88 -23.91
CA LEU A 416 -32.15 -19.52 -24.18
C LEU A 416 -33.27 -18.47 -24.28
N ALA A 417 -34.10 -18.53 -25.33
CA ALA A 417 -35.12 -17.53 -25.57
C ALA A 417 -36.17 -17.49 -24.42
N PRO A 418 -36.33 -16.36 -23.69
CA PRO A 418 -37.28 -16.28 -22.58
C PRO A 418 -38.73 -16.48 -23.02
N SER A 419 -39.51 -17.24 -22.25
CA SER A 419 -40.93 -17.50 -22.52
C SER A 419 -41.85 -16.30 -22.22
N THR A 420 -41.35 -15.31 -21.47
CA THR A 420 -42.03 -14.04 -21.15
C THR A 420 -41.05 -12.87 -21.31
N ALA A 421 -41.56 -11.65 -21.46
CA ALA A 421 -40.72 -10.46 -21.59
C ALA A 421 -40.00 -10.16 -20.27
N VAL A 422 -38.80 -9.58 -20.34
CA VAL A 422 -37.93 -9.32 -19.18
C VAL A 422 -37.69 -7.82 -19.04
N THR A 423 -37.95 -7.25 -17.87
CA THR A 423 -37.63 -5.86 -17.55
C THR A 423 -36.59 -5.79 -16.43
N ILE A 424 -35.66 -4.87 -16.55
CA ILE A 424 -34.53 -4.69 -15.63
C ILE A 424 -34.28 -3.20 -15.36
N PRO A 425 -34.14 -2.76 -14.10
CA PRO A 425 -33.78 -1.38 -13.78
C PRO A 425 -32.26 -1.17 -13.89
N VAL A 426 -31.86 0.07 -14.14
CA VAL A 426 -30.48 0.53 -14.19
C VAL A 426 -30.32 1.68 -13.21
N THR A 427 -29.39 1.57 -12.27
CA THR A 427 -29.15 2.59 -11.24
C THR A 427 -27.66 2.88 -11.08
N VAL A 428 -27.34 3.99 -10.41
CA VAL A 428 -25.97 4.23 -9.91
C VAL A 428 -25.87 3.68 -8.49
N SER A 429 -24.82 2.91 -8.23
CA SER A 429 -24.49 2.42 -6.89
C SER A 429 -23.83 3.53 -6.08
N THR A 430 -24.31 3.82 -4.87
CA THR A 430 -23.62 4.73 -3.94
C THR A 430 -22.29 4.18 -3.45
N THR A 431 -22.09 2.85 -3.51
CA THR A 431 -20.83 2.20 -3.18
C THR A 431 -19.99 2.00 -4.44
N GLY A 432 -18.79 2.59 -4.47
CA GLY A 432 -17.90 2.53 -5.62
C GLY A 432 -18.24 3.51 -6.75
N THR A 433 -19.09 4.48 -6.47
CA THR A 433 -19.17 5.76 -7.20
C THR A 433 -18.51 6.79 -6.30
N THR A 434 -17.47 7.48 -6.77
CA THR A 434 -16.93 8.67 -6.08
C THR A 434 -17.60 9.94 -6.56
N ALA A 435 -18.07 9.92 -7.82
CA ALA A 435 -18.63 11.09 -8.47
C ALA A 435 -19.98 11.52 -7.92
N THR A 436 -20.19 12.83 -7.94
CA THR A 436 -21.35 13.53 -7.40
C THR A 436 -22.31 13.94 -8.51
N THR A 437 -23.51 13.38 -8.51
CA THR A 437 -24.58 13.89 -9.38
C THR A 437 -25.21 15.15 -8.73
N ALA A 438 -25.41 16.27 -9.42
CA ALA A 438 -25.21 16.55 -10.85
C ALA A 438 -23.98 17.44 -11.15
N THR A 439 -22.99 17.46 -10.25
CA THR A 439 -21.73 18.20 -10.44
C THR A 439 -20.94 17.59 -11.59
N ASP A 440 -20.78 16.26 -11.58
CA ASP A 440 -19.80 15.55 -12.42
C ASP A 440 -20.50 14.62 -13.43
N TYR A 441 -21.71 14.15 -13.13
CA TYR A 441 -22.53 13.38 -14.07
C TYR A 441 -24.05 13.42 -13.84
N THR A 442 -24.82 12.99 -14.83
CA THR A 442 -26.27 12.68 -14.76
C THR A 442 -26.60 11.39 -15.52
N LEU A 443 -27.35 10.47 -14.90
CA LEU A 443 -27.84 9.24 -15.55
C LEU A 443 -29.15 9.50 -16.32
N THR A 444 -29.21 9.15 -17.61
CA THR A 444 -30.40 9.38 -18.46
C THR A 444 -31.21 8.11 -18.77
N THR A 445 -30.64 6.90 -18.60
CA THR A 445 -31.35 5.63 -18.82
C THR A 445 -31.49 4.85 -17.50
N THR A 446 -32.71 4.62 -17.04
CA THR A 446 -33.00 4.01 -15.71
C THR A 446 -33.70 2.64 -15.75
N SER A 447 -34.12 2.16 -16.93
CA SER A 447 -34.64 0.80 -17.11
C SER A 447 -34.58 0.34 -18.57
N LEU A 448 -34.56 -0.97 -18.78
CA LEU A 448 -34.55 -1.64 -20.08
C LEU A 448 -35.58 -2.78 -20.11
N THR A 449 -36.17 -3.05 -21.27
CA THR A 449 -37.16 -4.13 -21.46
C THR A 449 -36.85 -4.94 -22.72
N PHE A 450 -36.70 -6.25 -22.56
CA PHE A 450 -36.41 -7.23 -23.59
C PHE A 450 -37.67 -8.05 -23.91
N ALA A 451 -38.02 -8.17 -25.19
CA ALA A 451 -39.21 -8.92 -25.63
C ALA A 451 -39.04 -10.45 -25.49
N ALA A 452 -40.16 -11.16 -25.29
CA ALA A 452 -40.21 -12.62 -25.23
C ALA A 452 -39.82 -13.29 -26.56
N GLY A 453 -39.38 -14.56 -26.50
CA GLY A 453 -39.12 -15.40 -27.66
C GLY A 453 -37.87 -15.04 -28.47
N GLN A 454 -37.02 -14.14 -27.97
CA GLN A 454 -35.76 -13.76 -28.62
C GLN A 454 -34.57 -14.30 -27.83
N ALA A 455 -33.65 -14.99 -28.51
CA ALA A 455 -32.41 -15.49 -27.92
C ALA A 455 -31.35 -14.38 -27.71
N SER A 456 -31.49 -13.22 -28.36
CA SER A 456 -30.63 -12.05 -28.12
C SER A 456 -31.30 -10.71 -28.47
N GLN A 457 -31.03 -9.67 -27.68
CA GLN A 457 -31.49 -8.28 -27.86
C GLN A 457 -30.53 -7.31 -27.14
N THR A 458 -30.29 -6.10 -27.67
CA THR A 458 -29.33 -5.13 -27.11
C THR A 458 -29.92 -3.71 -27.06
N PHE A 459 -29.65 -2.96 -25.97
CA PHE A 459 -30.05 -1.56 -25.78
C PHE A 459 -28.92 -0.72 -25.17
N PRO A 460 -28.81 0.60 -25.48
CA PRO A 460 -27.84 1.49 -24.86
C PRO A 460 -28.29 2.00 -23.49
N VAL A 461 -27.33 2.22 -22.59
CA VAL A 461 -27.45 2.99 -21.35
C VAL A 461 -26.58 4.24 -21.47
N THR A 462 -27.16 5.41 -21.19
CA THR A 462 -26.56 6.72 -21.42
C THR A 462 -26.26 7.48 -20.13
N LEU A 463 -25.07 8.06 -20.05
CA LEU A 463 -24.60 8.99 -19.01
C LEU A 463 -24.21 10.32 -19.68
N THR A 464 -24.50 11.43 -19.01
CA THR A 464 -23.93 12.74 -19.33
C THR A 464 -22.89 13.05 -18.27
N VAL A 465 -21.63 13.24 -18.66
CA VAL A 465 -20.55 13.76 -17.80
C VAL A 465 -20.49 15.27 -17.96
N VAL A 466 -20.25 15.97 -16.86
CA VAL A 466 -20.10 17.42 -16.77
C VAL A 466 -18.62 17.70 -16.56
N GLY A 467 -18.12 18.76 -17.19
CA GLY A 467 -16.70 19.07 -17.19
C GLY A 467 -16.37 20.42 -16.56
N ASP A 468 -15.34 20.49 -15.71
CA ASP A 468 -14.81 21.72 -15.14
C ASP A 468 -13.27 21.69 -14.92
N THR A 469 -12.72 22.52 -14.03
CA THR A 469 -11.26 22.66 -13.79
C THR A 469 -10.91 22.61 -12.30
N GLN A 470 -11.79 22.05 -11.47
CA GLN A 470 -11.47 21.66 -10.12
C GLN A 470 -10.72 20.33 -10.20
N ILE A 471 -9.68 20.22 -9.37
CA ILE A 471 -8.72 19.15 -9.56
C ILE A 471 -9.00 18.06 -8.54
N GLU A 472 -9.68 17.05 -9.04
CA GLU A 472 -10.11 15.85 -8.34
C GLU A 472 -9.03 14.74 -8.45
N PRO A 473 -9.10 13.66 -7.65
CA PRO A 473 -8.63 12.35 -8.12
C PRO A 473 -9.51 11.85 -9.28
N ASN A 474 -9.02 10.91 -10.11
CA ASN A 474 -9.88 10.23 -11.08
C ASN A 474 -11.16 9.68 -10.41
N GLU A 475 -12.28 10.10 -10.94
CA GLU A 475 -13.62 9.89 -10.41
C GLU A 475 -14.27 8.63 -11.01
N THR A 476 -15.31 8.12 -10.36
CA THR A 476 -16.00 6.90 -10.81
C THR A 476 -17.52 6.99 -10.72
N VAL A 477 -18.21 6.48 -11.74
CA VAL A 477 -19.65 6.24 -11.76
C VAL A 477 -19.90 4.76 -11.96
N ARG A 478 -20.40 4.08 -10.93
CA ARG A 478 -20.71 2.65 -10.96
C ARG A 478 -22.18 2.40 -11.27
N LEU A 479 -22.47 2.15 -12.55
CA LEU A 479 -23.76 1.63 -13.00
C LEU A 479 -23.95 0.18 -12.54
N VAL A 480 -25.15 -0.14 -12.08
CA VAL A 480 -25.55 -1.52 -11.75
C VAL A 480 -26.89 -1.85 -12.41
N LEU A 481 -26.98 -3.08 -12.92
CA LEU A 481 -28.25 -3.69 -13.28
C LEU A 481 -28.92 -4.21 -12.00
N GLY A 482 -30.22 -3.94 -11.82
CA GLY A 482 -30.99 -4.58 -10.75
C GLY A 482 -31.55 -5.94 -11.16
N THR A 483 -32.44 -6.50 -10.34
CA THR A 483 -33.00 -7.83 -10.57
C THR A 483 -33.95 -7.87 -11.79
N PRO A 484 -33.76 -8.79 -12.74
CA PRO A 484 -34.76 -9.10 -13.77
C PRO A 484 -36.08 -9.57 -13.13
N THR A 485 -37.21 -9.00 -13.54
CA THR A 485 -38.50 -9.22 -12.85
C THR A 485 -39.30 -10.43 -13.35
N THR A 486 -38.94 -11.01 -14.50
CA THR A 486 -39.69 -12.07 -15.20
C THR A 486 -38.77 -12.86 -16.16
N GLY A 487 -39.25 -14.01 -16.66
CA GLY A 487 -38.65 -14.70 -17.81
C GLY A 487 -37.42 -15.58 -17.56
N GLY A 488 -37.02 -15.79 -16.30
CA GLY A 488 -35.92 -16.71 -15.93
C GLY A 488 -34.53 -16.23 -16.37
N ALA A 489 -34.40 -14.97 -16.78
CA ALA A 489 -33.10 -14.40 -17.12
C ALA A 489 -32.33 -13.98 -15.85
N VAL A 490 -31.04 -14.27 -15.83
CA VAL A 490 -30.11 -13.92 -14.75
C VAL A 490 -29.21 -12.77 -15.18
N LEU A 491 -28.50 -12.16 -14.23
CA LEU A 491 -27.43 -11.23 -14.55
C LEU A 491 -26.22 -12.03 -15.09
N GLY A 492 -25.66 -11.58 -16.21
CA GLY A 492 -24.39 -12.10 -16.71
C GLY A 492 -23.19 -11.57 -15.90
N THR A 493 -21.98 -11.99 -16.27
CA THR A 493 -20.75 -11.64 -15.54
C THR A 493 -20.48 -10.13 -15.51
N LEU A 494 -21.00 -9.37 -16.49
CA LEU A 494 -20.94 -7.91 -16.54
C LEU A 494 -22.22 -7.25 -16.01
N ALA A 495 -22.58 -7.57 -14.76
CA ALA A 495 -23.74 -7.03 -14.04
C ALA A 495 -23.60 -5.55 -13.62
N SER A 496 -22.36 -5.03 -13.59
CA SER A 496 -22.06 -3.63 -13.29
C SER A 496 -21.04 -3.07 -14.27
N HIS A 497 -21.13 -1.77 -14.52
CA HIS A 497 -20.19 -1.03 -15.35
C HIS A 497 -19.62 0.14 -14.57
N VAL A 498 -18.30 0.24 -14.47
CA VAL A 498 -17.61 1.38 -13.85
C VAL A 498 -17.09 2.30 -14.95
N LEU A 499 -17.71 3.46 -15.11
CA LEU A 499 -17.13 4.56 -15.86
C LEU A 499 -16.13 5.27 -14.95
N THR A 500 -14.85 5.32 -15.34
CA THR A 500 -13.89 6.24 -14.75
C THR A 500 -13.95 7.56 -15.51
N ILE A 501 -14.26 8.64 -14.80
CA ILE A 501 -14.08 10.01 -15.27
C ILE A 501 -12.64 10.37 -14.92
N THR A 502 -11.79 10.60 -15.92
CA THR A 502 -10.37 10.87 -15.67
C THR A 502 -10.13 12.37 -15.55
N ASN A 503 -9.70 12.81 -14.37
CA ASN A 503 -9.17 14.13 -14.09
C ASN A 503 -7.85 14.35 -14.85
N ASP A 504 -7.64 15.56 -15.39
CA ASP A 504 -6.48 15.91 -16.22
C ASP A 504 -5.51 16.98 -15.61
N ASP A 505 -5.41 17.07 -14.27
CA ASP A 505 -4.76 18.17 -13.52
C ASP A 505 -3.74 17.76 -12.36
N LEU A 506 -2.62 18.50 -12.03
CA LEU A 506 -1.20 17.95 -11.90
C LEU A 506 -0.16 18.51 -10.75
N ALA A 507 0.96 17.83 -10.31
CA ALA A 507 2.07 18.21 -9.32
C ALA A 507 3.58 17.61 -9.45
N PRO A 508 4.67 18.01 -8.70
CA PRO A 508 6.08 17.38 -8.58
C PRO A 508 6.84 17.35 -7.14
N ALA A 509 7.86 16.49 -6.74
CA ALA A 509 8.81 16.58 -5.51
C ALA A 509 9.98 15.49 -5.24
N GLY A 510 10.46 15.20 -3.98
CA GLY A 510 11.05 13.89 -3.41
C GLY A 510 12.26 13.76 -2.33
N PRO A 511 12.85 12.59 -1.88
CA PRO A 511 13.68 12.38 -0.63
C PRO A 511 15.03 11.55 -0.76
N PRO A 512 15.55 10.66 0.18
CA PRO A 512 16.98 10.22 0.30
C PRO A 512 17.71 9.70 -0.97
N CYS A 513 19.05 9.46 -0.90
CA CYS A 513 19.93 9.04 -2.03
C CYS A 513 19.69 7.64 -2.67
N THR A 514 18.42 7.30 -2.76
CA THR A 514 17.78 6.04 -3.13
C THR A 514 16.43 6.30 -3.82
N THR A 515 15.95 7.53 -3.78
CA THR A 515 14.62 8.05 -4.16
C THR A 515 14.83 9.45 -4.77
N VAL A 516 14.08 9.85 -5.79
CA VAL A 516 14.25 11.17 -6.45
C VAL A 516 13.93 12.33 -5.51
N PHE A 517 14.43 13.56 -5.71
CA PHE A 517 14.05 14.74 -4.89
C PHE A 517 13.92 16.08 -5.60
N PHE A 518 13.21 17.05 -4.99
CA PHE A 518 13.09 18.42 -5.50
C PHE A 518 14.45 19.14 -5.53
N SER A 519 15.00 19.38 -6.72
CA SER A 519 16.27 20.08 -6.91
C SER A 519 16.14 21.58 -7.17
N GLU A 520 15.08 22.05 -7.83
CA GLU A 520 14.85 23.47 -8.17
C GLU A 520 13.36 23.85 -8.19
N TYR A 521 13.05 25.09 -7.81
CA TYR A 521 11.73 25.75 -7.80
C TYR A 521 11.87 27.17 -8.37
N ILE A 522 10.97 27.60 -9.25
CA ILE A 522 11.05 28.95 -9.87
C ILE A 522 9.69 29.65 -9.93
N GLU A 523 9.64 30.89 -9.45
CA GLU A 523 8.64 31.91 -9.78
C GLU A 523 9.30 33.13 -10.43
N GLY A 524 9.00 33.39 -11.71
CA GLY A 524 9.51 34.56 -12.44
C GLY A 524 8.76 35.87 -12.13
N SER A 525 9.44 37.02 -12.26
CA SER A 525 8.89 38.34 -11.88
C SER A 525 8.08 39.04 -12.98
N THR A 526 8.24 38.60 -14.23
CA THR A 526 7.46 39.10 -15.39
C THR A 526 7.16 37.95 -16.36
N GLY A 527 5.98 37.98 -17.00
CA GLY A 527 5.57 36.92 -17.92
C GLY A 527 5.09 35.65 -17.20
N ASN A 528 5.28 34.49 -17.83
CA ASN A 528 4.64 33.23 -17.43
C ASN A 528 5.63 32.06 -17.28
N THR A 529 6.75 32.28 -16.59
CA THR A 529 7.78 31.24 -16.38
C THR A 529 7.74 30.73 -14.94
N LYS A 530 7.29 29.48 -14.74
CA LYS A 530 7.27 28.77 -13.44
C LYS A 530 7.72 27.31 -13.63
N VAL A 531 8.57 26.79 -12.74
CA VAL A 531 9.30 25.51 -12.91
C VAL A 531 9.41 24.74 -11.59
N LEU A 532 9.41 23.41 -11.69
CA LEU A 532 9.76 22.47 -10.64
C LEU A 532 10.63 21.34 -11.24
N GLU A 533 11.72 20.96 -10.56
CA GLU A 533 12.69 19.96 -11.03
C GLU A 533 12.86 18.81 -10.02
N LEU A 534 12.90 17.56 -10.52
CA LEU A 534 13.24 16.37 -9.75
C LEU A 534 14.63 15.86 -10.13
N TYR A 535 15.44 15.46 -9.16
CA TYR A 535 16.78 14.89 -9.34
C TYR A 535 16.83 13.43 -8.86
N ASN A 536 17.58 12.55 -9.55
CA ASN A 536 17.92 11.22 -9.04
C ASN A 536 19.28 11.24 -8.31
N PRO A 537 19.29 11.19 -6.97
CA PRO A 537 20.51 11.20 -6.16
C PRO A 537 21.16 9.83 -5.96
N SER A 538 20.63 8.77 -6.56
CA SER A 538 21.07 7.39 -6.30
C SER A 538 22.07 6.90 -7.35
N PRO A 539 22.89 5.87 -7.02
CA PRO A 539 23.86 5.30 -7.97
C PRO A 539 23.21 4.40 -9.05
N ALA A 540 21.88 4.28 -9.09
CA ALA A 540 21.13 3.47 -10.05
C ALA A 540 20.02 4.31 -10.72
N PRO A 541 19.52 3.91 -11.92
CA PRO A 541 18.33 4.55 -12.49
C PRO A 541 17.12 4.33 -11.58
N ILE A 542 16.30 5.37 -11.39
CA ILE A 542 15.04 5.30 -10.63
C ILE A 542 13.87 5.39 -11.63
N SER A 543 12.94 4.43 -11.55
CA SER A 543 11.66 4.55 -12.27
C SER A 543 10.76 5.57 -11.57
N LEU A 544 10.03 6.35 -12.36
CA LEU A 544 9.02 7.28 -11.91
C LEU A 544 7.62 6.64 -11.82
N ASP A 545 7.46 5.40 -12.28
CA ASP A 545 6.17 4.70 -12.25
C ASP A 545 5.69 4.50 -10.81
N GLY A 546 4.47 4.94 -10.51
CA GLY A 546 3.90 4.93 -9.16
C GLY A 546 4.32 6.13 -8.29
N LEU A 547 5.18 7.02 -8.79
CA LEU A 547 5.40 8.32 -8.19
C LEU A 547 4.34 9.30 -8.69
N GLU A 548 3.71 9.99 -7.75
CA GLU A 548 2.74 11.03 -8.02
C GLU A 548 2.86 12.15 -7.00
N ILE A 549 2.23 13.29 -7.27
CA ILE A 549 2.45 14.50 -6.48
C ILE A 549 1.19 15.33 -6.42
N ARG A 550 1.01 16.06 -5.31
CA ARG A 550 -0.16 16.87 -4.96
C ARG A 550 0.19 18.35 -4.61
N LEU A 551 -0.63 19.32 -5.03
CA LEU A 551 -0.59 20.76 -4.69
C LEU A 551 -1.72 21.14 -3.72
N TYR A 552 -1.44 21.98 -2.73
CA TYR A 552 -2.37 22.42 -1.67
C TYR A 552 -2.31 23.96 -1.53
N PRO A 553 -3.17 24.72 -2.23
CA PRO A 553 -3.09 26.18 -2.21
C PRO A 553 -3.78 26.82 -1.01
N ASN A 554 -3.36 28.05 -0.67
CA ASN A 554 -3.99 28.90 0.36
C ASN A 554 -4.32 28.18 1.70
N GLY A 555 -3.50 27.21 2.12
CA GLY A 555 -3.65 26.49 3.39
C GLY A 555 -4.63 25.32 3.42
N ALA A 556 -5.03 24.75 2.27
CA ALA A 556 -5.88 23.55 2.20
C ALA A 556 -5.23 22.28 2.82
N THR A 557 -6.06 21.32 3.23
CA THR A 557 -5.65 20.00 3.76
C THR A 557 -5.87 18.83 2.78
N THR A 558 -6.63 19.06 1.71
CA THR A 558 -6.78 18.18 0.54
C THR A 558 -6.25 18.92 -0.70
N PRO A 559 -5.71 18.20 -1.70
CA PRO A 559 -5.06 18.86 -2.82
C PRO A 559 -6.04 19.33 -3.88
N THR A 560 -5.63 20.33 -4.64
CA THR A 560 -6.32 20.84 -5.84
C THR A 560 -5.36 20.84 -7.04
N SER A 561 -4.47 19.85 -7.16
CA SER A 561 -3.65 19.55 -8.36
C SER A 561 -2.88 18.23 -8.16
N THR A 562 -2.99 17.18 -9.01
CA THR A 562 -2.34 15.86 -8.77
C THR A 562 -1.74 15.14 -10.01
N GLN A 563 -0.41 15.09 -10.17
CA GLN A 563 0.27 14.48 -11.35
C GLN A 563 0.82 13.10 -11.04
N ALA A 564 0.48 12.12 -11.87
CA ALA A 564 1.27 10.90 -12.02
C ALA A 564 2.48 11.14 -12.93
N LEU A 565 3.65 10.64 -12.54
CA LEU A 565 4.87 10.63 -13.36
C LEU A 565 5.04 9.29 -14.08
N THR A 566 5.87 9.29 -15.14
CA THR A 566 6.23 8.08 -15.89
C THR A 566 7.68 8.16 -16.39
N GLY A 567 8.30 7.01 -16.65
CA GLY A 567 9.65 6.93 -17.23
C GLY A 567 10.75 6.68 -16.21
N THR A 568 12.01 7.05 -16.51
CA THR A 568 13.17 6.72 -15.67
C THR A 568 14.19 7.85 -15.66
N ILE A 569 14.69 8.24 -14.48
CA ILE A 569 15.79 9.20 -14.32
C ILE A 569 17.09 8.43 -14.07
N ALA A 570 18.17 8.75 -14.80
CA ALA A 570 19.48 8.12 -14.64
C ALA A 570 20.24 8.61 -13.38
N PRO A 571 21.28 7.90 -12.90
CA PRO A 571 22.09 8.34 -11.75
C PRO A 571 22.65 9.75 -11.92
N GLY A 572 22.28 10.66 -11.01
CA GLY A 572 22.72 12.06 -11.05
C GLY A 572 22.09 12.92 -12.15
N ASP A 573 21.02 12.44 -12.81
CA ASP A 573 20.26 13.17 -13.84
C ASP A 573 18.98 13.81 -13.22
N VAL A 574 18.29 14.64 -13.99
CA VAL A 574 17.07 15.37 -13.57
C VAL A 574 15.88 15.17 -14.51
N TYR A 575 14.70 15.65 -14.09
CA TYR A 575 13.45 15.70 -14.86
C TYR A 575 12.74 17.04 -14.60
N VAL A 576 12.42 17.80 -15.66
CA VAL A 576 11.99 19.20 -15.58
C VAL A 576 10.52 19.39 -15.99
N VAL A 577 9.71 19.98 -15.09
CA VAL A 577 8.30 20.32 -15.33
C VAL A 577 8.11 21.85 -15.35
N ALA A 578 7.51 22.40 -16.41
CA ALA A 578 7.31 23.84 -16.61
C ALA A 578 5.83 24.23 -16.87
N ASN A 579 5.48 25.50 -16.66
CA ASN A 579 4.11 25.98 -16.97
C ASN A 579 3.85 26.12 -18.49
N THR A 580 2.60 25.90 -18.90
CA THR A 580 2.15 26.09 -20.29
C THR A 580 2.27 27.54 -20.74
N GLY A 581 2.89 27.78 -21.90
CA GLY A 581 3.07 29.13 -22.44
C GLY A 581 4.27 29.90 -21.86
N VAL A 582 5.25 29.19 -21.29
CA VAL A 582 6.56 29.73 -20.89
C VAL A 582 7.20 30.58 -22.00
N THR A 583 7.56 31.83 -21.68
CA THR A 583 8.14 32.79 -22.64
C THR A 583 9.66 32.72 -22.74
N SER A 584 10.33 32.07 -21.77
CA SER A 584 11.77 31.84 -21.78
C SER A 584 12.14 30.68 -22.71
N THR A 585 12.79 31.00 -23.83
CA THR A 585 13.32 30.00 -24.78
C THR A 585 14.38 29.09 -24.17
N VAL A 586 15.04 29.52 -23.08
CA VAL A 586 16.03 28.73 -22.34
C VAL A 586 15.35 27.61 -21.54
N VAL A 587 14.30 27.93 -20.78
CA VAL A 587 13.53 26.93 -20.03
C VAL A 587 12.80 25.97 -20.98
N GLN A 588 12.22 26.50 -22.06
CA GLN A 588 11.55 25.70 -23.10
C GLN A 588 12.47 24.64 -23.74
N ALA A 589 13.78 24.86 -23.77
CA ALA A 589 14.76 23.90 -24.30
C ALA A 589 15.10 22.75 -23.33
N GLN A 590 14.89 22.93 -22.02
CA GLN A 590 15.17 21.93 -20.97
C GLN A 590 13.93 21.15 -20.50
N THR A 591 12.74 21.53 -20.95
CA THR A 591 11.47 21.00 -20.43
C THR A 591 11.19 19.58 -20.92
N ASP A 592 10.99 18.63 -19.99
CA ASP A 592 10.48 17.28 -20.28
C ASP A 592 8.94 17.27 -20.37
N LEU A 593 8.25 18.07 -19.53
CA LEU A 593 6.79 18.17 -19.45
C LEU A 593 6.29 19.62 -19.23
N GLN A 594 5.29 20.07 -20.00
CA GLN A 594 4.50 21.29 -19.69
C GLN A 594 3.18 20.89 -19.04
N SER A 595 2.80 21.55 -17.94
CA SER A 595 1.65 21.14 -17.12
C SER A 595 1.08 22.32 -16.29
N SER A 596 -0.23 22.32 -16.00
CA SER A 596 -0.96 23.35 -15.23
C SER A 596 -0.59 23.38 -13.74
N VAL A 597 -0.04 22.27 -13.24
CA VAL A 597 0.62 22.10 -11.93
C VAL A 597 1.27 23.35 -11.34
N ASN A 598 2.05 24.04 -12.16
CA ASN A 598 3.00 25.05 -11.70
C ASN A 598 2.32 26.43 -11.50
N PHE A 599 0.99 26.53 -11.42
CA PHE A 599 0.27 27.80 -11.26
C PHE A 599 0.25 28.34 -9.80
N PHE A 600 1.19 27.92 -8.96
CA PHE A 600 1.41 28.43 -7.59
C PHE A 600 1.77 29.93 -7.57
N ASN A 601 1.49 30.65 -6.49
CA ASN A 601 1.83 32.08 -6.31
C ASN A 601 2.69 32.40 -5.07
N GLY A 602 3.27 31.36 -4.46
CA GLY A 602 4.35 31.45 -3.48
C GLY A 602 4.01 31.04 -2.06
N ASP A 603 2.73 31.01 -1.66
CA ASP A 603 2.28 30.63 -0.31
C ASP A 603 1.64 29.22 -0.21
N ASP A 604 1.61 28.49 -1.32
CA ASP A 604 1.03 27.13 -1.45
C ASP A 604 2.00 26.01 -1.00
N ALA A 605 1.49 24.80 -0.70
CA ALA A 605 2.29 23.62 -0.31
C ALA A 605 2.24 22.47 -1.35
N ILE A 606 3.30 21.65 -1.46
CA ILE A 606 3.51 20.65 -2.53
C ILE A 606 4.18 19.35 -2.01
N ILE A 607 3.70 18.15 -2.40
CA ILE A 607 4.10 16.82 -1.83
C ILE A 607 4.26 15.71 -2.89
N LEU A 608 5.49 15.21 -3.17
CA LEU A 608 5.69 13.92 -3.91
C LEU A 608 5.42 12.78 -2.96
N PHE A 609 4.85 11.75 -3.52
CA PHE A 609 4.34 10.58 -2.85
C PHE A 609 4.77 9.35 -3.66
N ASP A 610 5.20 8.27 -3.00
CA ASP A 610 5.61 7.02 -3.67
C ASP A 610 4.47 5.99 -3.83
N GLY A 611 3.22 6.45 -3.67
CA GLY A 611 2.05 5.60 -3.53
C GLY A 611 1.84 5.05 -2.12
N THR A 612 2.82 5.15 -1.22
CA THR A 612 2.74 4.61 0.16
C THR A 612 3.17 5.56 1.28
N ASP A 613 4.03 6.54 1.01
CA ASP A 613 4.52 7.52 1.98
C ASP A 613 4.95 8.82 1.27
N THR A 614 4.96 9.93 2.02
CA THR A 614 5.53 11.20 1.58
C THR A 614 7.00 11.01 1.24
N LEU A 615 7.40 11.62 0.15
CA LEU A 615 8.78 11.73 -0.23
C LEU A 615 9.38 13.06 0.29
N ASP A 616 9.24 14.21 -0.38
CA ASP A 616 9.64 15.55 0.16
C ASP A 616 8.43 16.39 0.56
N VAL A 617 8.70 17.63 0.96
CA VAL A 617 7.70 18.69 0.94
C VAL A 617 8.28 20.05 0.53
N ILE A 618 7.44 20.88 -0.12
CA ILE A 618 7.54 22.35 -0.06
C ILE A 618 6.34 22.88 0.72
N GLY A 619 6.57 23.69 1.77
CA GLY A 619 5.51 24.25 2.62
C GLY A 619 4.90 23.29 3.66
N VAL A 620 3.81 23.68 4.31
CA VAL A 620 3.12 22.85 5.32
C VAL A 620 1.64 22.73 4.94
N VAL A 621 1.18 21.50 4.69
CA VAL A 621 -0.23 21.21 4.41
C VAL A 621 -1.10 21.69 5.58
N GLY A 622 -2.18 22.42 5.28
CA GLY A 622 -3.04 23.04 6.30
C GLY A 622 -2.58 24.42 6.84
N GLN A 623 -1.58 25.07 6.24
CA GLN A 623 -1.09 26.40 6.67
C GLN A 623 -0.84 27.36 5.50
N GLN A 624 -1.02 28.67 5.72
CA GLN A 624 -0.78 29.74 4.74
C GLN A 624 0.11 30.87 5.32
N PRO A 625 1.30 31.13 4.75
CA PRO A 625 2.17 32.24 5.15
C PRO A 625 1.92 33.55 4.36
N ASN A 626 1.78 34.68 5.06
CA ASN A 626 1.52 36.02 4.48
C ASN A 626 2.57 36.57 3.48
N SER A 627 3.71 35.90 3.30
CA SER A 627 4.84 36.37 2.47
C SER A 627 5.57 35.24 1.73
N GLY A 628 4.89 34.10 1.55
CA GLY A 628 5.50 32.86 1.09
C GLY A 628 6.36 32.17 2.16
N TRP A 629 6.88 30.99 1.83
CA TRP A 629 7.67 30.16 2.74
C TRP A 629 9.12 30.66 2.82
N THR A 630 9.60 30.89 4.05
CA THR A 630 10.97 31.34 4.32
C THR A 630 12.00 30.23 4.08
N VAL A 631 13.07 30.54 3.36
CA VAL A 631 14.22 29.65 3.10
C VAL A 631 15.54 30.41 3.29
N THR A 632 16.69 29.75 3.06
CA THR A 632 17.99 30.46 3.17
C THR A 632 18.10 31.55 2.09
N GLY A 633 18.16 32.81 2.53
CA GLY A 633 18.41 33.96 1.65
C GLY A 633 17.18 34.55 0.95
N GLY A 634 15.96 34.09 1.23
CA GLY A 634 14.74 34.63 0.61
C GLY A 634 13.46 33.90 1.01
N THR A 635 12.40 34.11 0.22
CA THR A 635 11.17 33.32 0.25
C THR A 635 10.87 32.76 -1.13
N THR A 636 9.84 31.93 -1.24
CA THR A 636 9.28 31.41 -2.50
C THR A 636 8.72 32.49 -3.45
N VAL A 637 8.47 33.73 -2.99
CA VAL A 637 7.84 34.79 -3.80
C VAL A 637 8.86 35.51 -4.71
N ASN A 638 8.55 35.57 -6.01
CA ASN A 638 9.37 36.19 -7.07
C ASN A 638 10.85 35.72 -7.05
N ASN A 639 11.08 34.41 -6.95
CA ASN A 639 12.40 33.85 -6.67
C ASN A 639 12.69 32.53 -7.41
N THR A 640 13.97 32.27 -7.63
CA THR A 640 14.52 30.95 -7.97
C THR A 640 15.14 30.34 -6.72
N LEU A 641 14.69 29.15 -6.34
CA LEU A 641 15.22 28.38 -5.22
C LEU A 641 15.89 27.11 -5.72
N VAL A 642 17.11 26.83 -5.25
CA VAL A 642 17.85 25.59 -5.57
C VAL A 642 18.15 24.84 -4.28
N ARG A 643 18.00 23.51 -4.31
CA ARG A 643 18.35 22.64 -3.18
C ARG A 643 19.87 22.61 -3.01
N LYS A 644 20.38 22.61 -1.78
CA LYS A 644 21.83 22.66 -1.52
C LYS A 644 22.50 21.36 -1.94
N ALA A 645 23.71 21.41 -2.50
CA ALA A 645 24.44 20.21 -2.91
C ALA A 645 24.82 19.25 -1.76
N THR A 646 24.69 19.69 -0.50
CA THR A 646 24.81 18.82 0.69
C THR A 646 23.58 17.92 0.91
N VAL A 647 22.48 18.16 0.19
CA VAL A 647 21.19 17.49 0.39
C VAL A 647 21.24 16.13 -0.26
N SER A 648 21.16 15.11 0.58
CA SER A 648 21.28 13.71 0.21
C SER A 648 19.91 13.08 -0.01
N GLY A 649 19.04 13.81 -0.70
CA GLY A 649 17.61 13.61 -0.66
C GLY A 649 16.85 14.65 0.13
N GLY A 650 15.63 14.95 -0.31
CA GLY A 650 14.73 15.84 0.41
C GLY A 650 14.19 15.27 1.73
N GLN A 651 13.22 15.98 2.30
CA GLN A 651 12.76 15.82 3.66
C GLN A 651 11.24 15.68 3.67
N LYS A 652 10.72 14.69 4.40
CA LYS A 652 9.27 14.52 4.62
C LYS A 652 8.62 15.64 5.46
N ARG A 653 9.37 16.71 5.73
CA ARG A 653 9.24 17.63 6.88
C ARG A 653 9.74 19.02 6.51
N TRP A 654 8.86 20.01 6.46
CA TRP A 654 9.24 21.35 6.01
C TRP A 654 10.13 22.08 7.00
N SER A 655 9.98 21.78 8.30
CA SER A 655 10.86 22.33 9.35
C SER A 655 12.34 22.01 9.12
N LEU A 656 12.62 20.91 8.41
CA LEU A 656 13.94 20.49 7.97
C LEU A 656 14.22 20.96 6.53
N ALA A 657 13.27 20.77 5.61
CA ALA A 657 13.42 21.10 4.19
C ALA A 657 13.75 22.59 3.95
N ALA A 658 13.16 23.51 4.71
CA ALA A 658 13.39 24.96 4.54
C ALA A 658 14.89 25.34 4.68
N ALA A 659 15.63 24.61 5.52
CA ALA A 659 17.07 24.79 5.71
C ALA A 659 17.91 24.20 4.56
N ASP A 660 17.34 23.30 3.76
CA ASP A 660 18.00 22.67 2.61
C ASP A 660 17.94 23.53 1.32
N TRP A 661 17.07 24.54 1.27
CA TRP A 661 16.90 25.44 0.12
C TRP A 661 17.79 26.69 0.19
N GLN A 662 18.19 27.20 -0.98
CA GLN A 662 18.89 28.48 -1.17
C GLN A 662 18.20 29.31 -2.25
N ALA A 663 17.84 30.55 -1.93
CA ALA A 663 17.30 31.52 -2.88
C ALA A 663 18.42 32.18 -3.72
N LEU A 664 18.16 32.42 -5.01
CA LEU A 664 19.10 33.01 -5.97
C LEU A 664 18.66 34.38 -6.53
N GLY A 665 17.39 34.77 -6.33
CA GLY A 665 16.79 35.98 -6.88
C GLY A 665 15.79 35.70 -8.01
N ALA A 666 15.18 36.77 -8.53
CA ALA A 666 14.20 36.68 -9.63
C ALA A 666 14.86 36.32 -10.97
N ASP A 667 14.18 35.51 -11.76
CA ASP A 667 14.48 35.22 -13.18
C ASP A 667 15.91 34.67 -13.46
N VAL A 668 16.40 33.80 -12.56
CA VAL A 668 17.69 33.11 -12.67
C VAL A 668 17.50 31.68 -13.21
N TYR A 669 17.75 31.45 -14.49
CA TYR A 669 17.51 30.13 -15.13
C TYR A 669 18.77 29.28 -15.33
N THR A 670 19.84 29.52 -14.57
CA THR A 670 21.17 28.96 -14.88
C THR A 670 21.40 27.52 -14.43
N ASN A 671 20.51 26.93 -13.63
CA ASN A 671 20.63 25.55 -13.12
C ASN A 671 19.61 24.56 -13.71
N VAL A 672 18.50 25.03 -14.28
CA VAL A 672 17.46 24.16 -14.86
C VAL A 672 18.06 23.15 -15.85
N GLY A 673 17.75 21.87 -15.65
CA GLY A 673 18.33 20.76 -16.41
C GLY A 673 19.64 20.23 -15.82
N ARG A 674 19.99 20.58 -14.57
CA ARG A 674 21.11 19.98 -13.82
C ARG A 674 20.97 20.13 -12.29
N HIS A 675 21.41 19.10 -11.58
CA HIS A 675 21.66 19.19 -10.15
C HIS A 675 22.93 18.45 -9.73
N THR A 676 23.48 18.79 -8.58
CA THR A 676 24.66 18.12 -7.99
C THR A 676 24.42 17.88 -6.51
N SER A 677 24.60 16.65 -6.04
CA SER A 677 24.56 16.31 -4.62
C SER A 677 25.84 15.60 -4.17
N GLY A 678 26.07 15.55 -2.86
CA GLY A 678 27.16 14.79 -2.23
C GLY A 678 27.04 13.26 -2.35
N CYS A 679 25.98 12.72 -2.97
CA CYS A 679 25.74 11.29 -3.06
C CYS A 679 26.25 10.63 -4.34
N VAL A 680 26.13 11.31 -5.48
CA VAL A 680 26.70 10.86 -6.75
C VAL A 680 27.77 11.85 -7.14
N ALA A 681 29.03 11.47 -6.85
CA ALA A 681 30.18 12.20 -7.35
C ALA A 681 30.20 12.10 -8.89
N THR A 682 29.78 13.19 -9.53
CA THR A 682 29.56 13.34 -10.98
C THR A 682 28.53 12.39 -11.60
N SER A 683 27.43 12.97 -12.11
CA SER A 683 26.79 12.39 -13.30
C SER A 683 27.86 12.21 -14.38
N THR A 684 27.92 11.02 -14.98
CA THR A 684 28.75 10.75 -16.15
C THR A 684 28.11 11.26 -17.45
N THR A 685 27.02 12.03 -17.35
CA THR A 685 26.33 12.71 -18.45
C THR A 685 25.92 14.13 -18.04
N GLN A 686 26.82 15.09 -18.25
CA GLN A 686 26.54 16.52 -18.04
C GLN A 686 25.71 17.08 -19.20
N THR A 687 24.74 17.96 -18.94
CA THR A 687 24.13 18.75 -20.03
C THR A 687 25.17 19.78 -20.53
N PRO A 688 25.28 20.05 -21.84
CA PRO A 688 26.25 21.01 -22.36
C PRO A 688 26.10 22.41 -21.74
N PRO A 689 27.20 23.17 -21.62
CA PRO A 689 27.17 24.58 -21.21
C PRO A 689 26.13 25.40 -21.98
N LEU A 690 25.54 26.38 -21.31
CA LEU A 690 24.68 27.38 -21.95
C LEU A 690 25.43 27.96 -23.17
N ASN A 691 24.81 27.84 -24.36
CA ASN A 691 25.32 28.12 -25.72
C ASN A 691 25.96 26.96 -26.51
N MET A 692 26.23 25.79 -25.94
CA MET A 692 26.73 24.62 -26.68
C MET A 692 25.58 23.75 -27.23
N GLY A 693 25.10 24.09 -28.42
CA GLY A 693 23.99 23.40 -29.08
C GLY A 693 24.36 22.10 -29.82
N ILE A 694 23.32 21.34 -30.19
CA ILE A 694 23.38 20.20 -31.10
C ILE A 694 22.61 20.54 -32.37
N GLU A 695 23.30 20.43 -33.51
CA GLU A 695 22.68 20.61 -34.83
C GLU A 695 22.25 19.24 -35.38
N VAL A 696 21.01 19.19 -35.88
CA VAL A 696 20.42 18.01 -36.50
C VAL A 696 19.84 18.42 -37.85
N TYR A 697 20.43 17.92 -38.93
CA TYR A 697 20.12 18.35 -40.30
C TYR A 697 20.25 17.20 -41.31
N PRO A 698 19.36 17.07 -42.32
CA PRO A 698 18.13 17.84 -42.48
C PRO A 698 17.12 17.51 -41.38
N ASN A 699 16.23 18.45 -41.10
CA ASN A 699 15.08 18.28 -40.22
C ASN A 699 13.92 19.09 -40.83
N PRO A 700 12.92 18.45 -41.45
CA PRO A 700 12.67 17.01 -41.52
C PRO A 700 13.72 16.21 -42.32
N ALA A 701 13.81 14.91 -42.06
CA ALA A 701 14.68 13.95 -42.73
C ALA A 701 13.91 12.78 -43.33
N SER A 702 14.25 12.40 -44.56
CA SER A 702 13.61 11.30 -45.30
C SER A 702 14.51 10.07 -45.52
N GLY A 703 15.62 9.97 -44.78
CA GLY A 703 16.45 8.77 -44.83
C GLY A 703 17.71 8.84 -43.99
N ASN A 704 18.52 9.89 -44.15
CA ASN A 704 19.73 10.12 -43.36
C ASN A 704 19.64 11.45 -42.62
N VAL A 705 20.04 11.44 -41.35
CA VAL A 705 20.18 12.59 -40.47
C VAL A 705 21.66 12.80 -40.17
N GLN A 706 22.18 14.00 -40.37
CA GLN A 706 23.48 14.41 -39.89
C GLN A 706 23.35 15.09 -38.53
N ILE A 707 24.24 14.72 -37.61
CA ILE A 707 24.26 15.19 -36.22
C ILE A 707 25.64 15.76 -35.94
N ARG A 708 25.68 17.05 -35.59
CA ARG A 708 26.91 17.83 -35.38
C ARG A 708 26.87 18.54 -34.04
N LEU A 709 28.04 18.62 -33.40
CA LEU A 709 28.24 19.41 -32.18
C LEU A 709 29.25 20.52 -32.50
N PRO A 710 28.81 21.75 -32.84
CA PRO A 710 29.65 22.79 -33.42
C PRO A 710 30.84 23.22 -32.55
N GLU A 711 30.73 23.05 -31.23
CA GLU A 711 31.72 23.46 -30.24
C GLU A 711 32.66 22.31 -29.81
N LEU A 712 32.49 21.11 -30.38
CA LEU A 712 33.27 19.92 -30.00
C LEU A 712 34.61 19.83 -30.76
N ARG A 713 35.72 19.95 -30.03
CA ARG A 713 37.08 20.01 -30.58
C ARG A 713 37.74 18.65 -30.76
N GLY A 714 37.56 18.08 -31.95
CA GLY A 714 38.22 16.84 -32.35
C GLY A 714 37.20 15.83 -32.85
N ARG A 715 37.53 14.54 -32.74
CA ARG A 715 36.65 13.44 -33.11
C ARG A 715 36.44 12.55 -31.90
N HIS A 716 35.19 12.44 -31.45
CA HIS A 716 34.84 11.81 -30.20
C HIS A 716 33.82 10.70 -30.42
N THR A 717 33.87 9.65 -29.61
CA THR A 717 32.89 8.57 -29.63
C THR A 717 31.61 9.04 -28.94
N ALA A 718 30.50 9.00 -29.66
CA ALA A 718 29.19 9.40 -29.19
C ALA A 718 28.17 8.25 -29.32
N ILE A 719 27.33 8.10 -28.30
CA ILE A 719 26.13 7.26 -28.34
C ILE A 719 24.98 8.16 -28.82
N ILE A 720 24.24 7.73 -29.83
CA ILE A 720 23.12 8.47 -30.42
C ILE A 720 21.87 7.60 -30.35
N SER A 721 20.88 8.05 -29.56
CA SER A 721 19.59 7.37 -29.42
C SER A 721 18.45 8.26 -29.95
N LEU A 722 17.43 7.62 -30.52
CA LEU A 722 16.16 8.25 -30.87
C LEU A 722 15.06 7.71 -29.95
N TYR A 723 14.30 8.61 -29.36
CA TYR A 723 13.13 8.29 -28.54
C TYR A 723 11.87 8.75 -29.26
N ASN A 724 10.84 7.91 -29.27
CA ASN A 724 9.51 8.28 -29.78
C ASN A 724 8.81 9.27 -28.82
N ALA A 725 7.62 9.73 -29.21
CA ALA A 725 6.80 10.62 -28.37
C ALA A 725 6.37 10.02 -27.02
N LEU A 726 6.52 8.71 -26.82
CA LEU A 726 6.26 7.99 -25.56
C LEU A 726 7.54 7.78 -24.72
N GLY A 727 8.66 8.41 -25.08
CA GLY A 727 9.94 8.27 -24.37
C GLY A 727 10.63 6.91 -24.56
N GLN A 728 10.12 6.03 -25.41
CA GLN A 728 10.71 4.71 -25.66
C GLN A 728 11.87 4.82 -26.65
N GLU A 729 13.00 4.16 -26.36
CA GLU A 729 14.13 4.08 -27.29
C GLU A 729 13.76 3.22 -28.50
N VAL A 730 13.63 3.84 -29.67
CA VAL A 730 13.30 3.14 -30.94
C VAL A 730 14.54 2.85 -31.79
N PHE A 731 15.67 3.48 -31.45
CA PHE A 731 16.94 3.34 -32.17
C PHE A 731 18.09 3.79 -31.27
N THR A 732 19.21 3.08 -31.31
CA THR A 732 20.48 3.53 -30.74
C THR A 732 21.68 3.10 -31.60
N THR A 733 22.73 3.93 -31.64
CA THR A 733 23.96 3.63 -32.38
C THR A 733 25.16 4.36 -31.79
N THR A 734 26.35 3.75 -31.86
CA THR A 734 27.60 4.41 -31.50
C THR A 734 28.30 4.91 -32.76
N ARG A 735 28.62 6.21 -32.81
CA ARG A 735 29.30 6.86 -33.94
C ARG A 735 30.42 7.77 -33.45
N THR A 736 31.28 8.18 -34.35
CA THR A 736 32.24 9.26 -34.08
C THR A 736 31.70 10.57 -34.66
N LEU A 737 31.84 11.67 -33.92
CA LEU A 737 31.44 13.02 -34.37
C LEU A 737 32.35 14.13 -33.81
N GLY A 738 32.21 15.32 -34.39
CA GLY A 738 32.91 16.55 -34.01
C GLY A 738 32.34 17.77 -34.73
N ALA A 739 32.88 18.96 -34.46
CA ALA A 739 32.46 20.22 -35.09
C ALA A 739 32.55 20.22 -36.64
N ASN A 740 33.49 19.46 -37.20
CA ASN A 740 33.77 19.38 -38.64
C ASN A 740 33.52 17.98 -39.24
N ASP A 741 33.04 17.02 -38.45
CA ASP A 741 32.79 15.63 -38.86
C ASP A 741 31.45 15.16 -38.25
N PRO A 742 30.31 15.37 -38.92
CA PRO A 742 29.00 15.04 -38.37
C PRO A 742 28.72 13.53 -38.46
N ALA A 743 28.15 12.96 -37.40
CA ALA A 743 27.66 11.57 -37.45
C ALA A 743 26.44 11.47 -38.37
N THR A 744 26.44 10.49 -39.28
CA THR A 744 25.26 10.19 -40.12
C THR A 744 24.49 9.01 -39.53
N VAL A 745 23.19 9.21 -39.29
CA VAL A 745 22.23 8.23 -38.76
C VAL A 745 21.17 7.93 -39.81
N ALA A 746 20.98 6.65 -40.14
CA ALA A 746 19.93 6.22 -41.05
C ALA A 746 18.61 6.02 -40.29
N VAL A 747 17.61 6.83 -40.61
CA VAL A 747 16.25 6.80 -40.02
C VAL A 747 15.23 6.07 -40.90
N GLN A 748 15.68 5.43 -41.98
CA GLN A 748 14.86 4.67 -42.95
C GLN A 748 13.98 3.59 -42.31
N ASN A 749 14.44 3.00 -41.20
CA ASN A 749 13.72 1.94 -40.47
C ASN A 749 12.99 2.46 -39.21
N VAL A 750 13.01 3.77 -38.98
CA VAL A 750 12.26 4.45 -37.92
C VAL A 750 10.96 4.96 -38.55
N ALA A 751 9.82 4.85 -37.88
CA ALA A 751 8.54 5.28 -38.46
C ALA A 751 8.51 6.79 -38.78
N THR A 752 7.56 7.22 -39.62
CA THR A 752 7.27 8.64 -39.82
C THR A 752 6.76 9.25 -38.52
N GLY A 753 7.39 10.34 -38.04
CA GLY A 753 7.07 10.94 -36.75
C GLY A 753 8.11 11.95 -36.26
N LEU A 754 7.83 12.59 -35.12
CA LEU A 754 8.80 13.44 -34.42
C LEU A 754 9.53 12.63 -33.35
N TYR A 755 10.85 12.70 -33.34
CA TYR A 755 11.72 11.97 -32.41
C TYR A 755 12.61 12.93 -31.62
N SER A 756 12.81 12.61 -30.35
CA SER A 756 13.88 13.22 -29.54
C SER A 756 15.21 12.57 -29.90
N VAL A 757 16.21 13.39 -30.23
CA VAL A 757 17.57 12.96 -30.56
C VAL A 757 18.44 13.19 -29.33
N ARG A 758 18.93 12.13 -28.70
CA ARG A 758 19.85 12.19 -27.56
C ARG A 758 21.25 11.78 -28.03
N VAL A 759 22.25 12.62 -27.75
CA VAL A 759 23.65 12.36 -28.08
C VAL A 759 24.50 12.46 -26.82
N THR A 760 25.12 11.36 -26.42
CA THR A 760 26.05 11.31 -25.28
C THR A 760 27.48 11.18 -25.80
N VAL A 761 28.33 12.17 -25.55
CA VAL A 761 29.74 12.22 -25.99
C VAL A 761 30.62 12.75 -24.86
N ASP A 762 31.78 12.13 -24.60
CA ASP A 762 32.70 12.50 -23.49
C ASP A 762 31.99 12.70 -22.12
N GLY A 763 30.91 11.95 -21.89
CA GLY A 763 30.07 12.13 -20.71
C GLY A 763 29.30 13.45 -20.66
N THR A 764 28.90 13.97 -21.83
CA THR A 764 28.03 15.14 -22.01
C THR A 764 26.83 14.77 -22.89
N ARG A 765 25.60 14.99 -22.43
CA ARG A 765 24.33 14.66 -23.10
C ARG A 765 23.73 15.90 -23.77
N TYR A 766 23.68 15.88 -25.09
CA TYR A 766 23.00 16.87 -25.91
C TYR A 766 21.64 16.33 -26.34
N THR A 767 20.60 17.17 -26.35
CA THR A 767 19.25 16.77 -26.78
C THR A 767 18.75 17.70 -27.88
N SER A 768 18.17 17.15 -28.94
CA SER A 768 17.56 17.87 -30.06
C SER A 768 16.32 17.12 -30.55
N ARG A 769 15.76 17.51 -31.70
CA ARG A 769 14.61 16.84 -32.32
C ARG A 769 14.88 16.57 -33.79
N VAL A 770 14.24 15.53 -34.33
CA VAL A 770 14.16 15.29 -35.77
C VAL A 770 12.77 14.81 -36.16
N ALA A 771 12.18 15.43 -37.18
CA ALA A 771 11.02 14.88 -37.86
C ALA A 771 11.49 13.90 -38.94
N VAL A 772 11.06 12.65 -38.87
CA VAL A 772 11.27 11.64 -39.91
C VAL A 772 10.04 11.63 -40.82
N GLN A 773 10.26 11.78 -42.13
CA GLN A 773 9.21 11.82 -43.16
C GLN A 773 9.64 11.00 -44.37
N HIS A 774 9.01 9.83 -44.57
CA HIS A 774 9.24 8.96 -45.74
C HIS A 774 8.34 9.31 -46.92
#